data_AF-A0A812PAN7-F1
#
_entry.id   AF-A0A812PAN7-F1
#
_cell.length_a   1.000
_cell.length_b   1.000
_cell.length_c   1.000
_cell.angle_alpha   90.00
_cell.angle_beta   90.00
_cell.angle_gamma   90.00
#
_symmetry.space_group_name_H-M   'P 1'
#
loop_
_entity.id
_entity.type
_entity.pdbx_description
1 polymer ?
#
loop_
_entity_poly.entity_id
_entity_poly.type
_entity_poly.pdbx_seq_one_letter_code
_entity_poly.pdbx_strand_id
1 'polypeptide(L)'
;VKADADQVKKFRASLAKLADIYCSDAFGTAHRAHSSMVGEGYPVKCSGFLLAKELDYFAKVVDAPTRPVCGILGGAKVADKIQLIMNLLDKVDIMIIGGGMAFTFIKEAGVDIGNSLYDEEGAKLVPEIKKKAEEKGVELILPVDFVCSSKFGDDGEIQEGDMSTGVPEGFLGLDIGPKSIAMNDEAIKKSKTIVWNGPMGVFEMEAFEKGTKQMMETIVAVTKEGAVSVIGGGDTATACKKYDTVDKVSHCSTGGGASLELLEGKLLPGVAALDDSKAMAAADPGTSAAVAAALALLQPQPAVVGYGAVRPVVHAAPTSPYARAPPAAAVPVQPTGPIPGLDPATLAAINMALGLGGQPAPPSAPAASVLPALSNLPGLQGLDLGSLAGLANIPGLGPAPATAPDARPPRNPPGVIGRRPKAKAASTVHVPNLRDEEVANPGALLEAADARDEGRCRALVQHPSFRHINEKLKDGRTALHVAMLRKLPEDLCLAIATHKDFNETNAVDTFGYTLLILAASKGMSQVCNAVLDRDDFVGVNAQDKWGATALHWAADQDLADVCEKMLSHPEFVEGNRRAWSFAFEDKTALDVALHRNCKAAADVIRRHVGFKGWGFIDYNGQDVFVHIRDCQGGQPAPGDMLTFDLEESQPGKFKAKNVVGGTAERDQDSMMGKATPVQGTGAHTGTVKSFNATKGFGFICIEGADDVFVHTKSCVGTLPNAGDVVKFDMEPSPNRLHSGALFLGIVAMLAVGV
;
A
#
# COMPACT_ATOMS: atom_id res chain seq x y z
N VAL A 1 -3.55 5.96 16.51
CA VAL A 1 -3.79 7.37 16.94
C VAL A 1 -4.57 8.11 15.86
N LYS A 2 -5.76 8.63 16.16
CA LYS A 2 -6.40 9.67 15.33
C LYS A 2 -5.87 11.03 15.80
N ALA A 3 -5.50 11.91 14.89
CA ALA A 3 -5.05 13.26 15.24
C ALA A 3 -6.20 14.05 15.88
N ASP A 4 -5.86 14.92 16.84
CA ASP A 4 -6.82 15.80 17.51
C ASP A 4 -7.58 16.67 16.49
N ALA A 5 -8.88 16.88 16.72
CA ALA A 5 -9.75 17.55 15.77
C ALA A 5 -9.36 19.02 15.56
N ASP A 6 -8.95 19.72 16.62
CA ASP A 6 -8.49 21.10 16.53
C ASP A 6 -7.12 21.21 15.86
N GLN A 7 -6.20 20.26 16.11
CA GLN A 7 -4.94 20.15 15.37
C GLN A 7 -5.17 19.87 13.88
N VAL A 8 -6.08 18.96 13.53
CA VAL A 8 -6.47 18.69 12.14
C VAL A 8 -7.02 19.94 11.46
N LYS A 9 -7.91 20.68 12.14
CA LYS A 9 -8.49 21.93 11.63
C LYS A 9 -7.43 23.02 11.44
N LYS A 10 -6.52 23.20 12.42
CA LYS A 10 -5.38 24.13 12.32
C LYS A 10 -4.47 23.78 11.14
N PHE A 11 -4.20 22.48 10.92
CA PHE A 11 -3.37 22.02 9.81
C PHE A 11 -4.04 22.25 8.45
N ARG A 12 -5.34 21.91 8.30
CA ARG A 12 -6.11 22.22 7.08
C ARG A 12 -6.13 23.72 6.78
N ALA A 13 -6.40 24.54 7.79
CA ALA A 13 -6.35 26.00 7.66
C ALA A 13 -4.94 26.56 7.39
N SER A 14 -3.87 25.83 7.70
CA SER A 14 -2.50 26.20 7.32
C SER A 14 -2.20 25.86 5.86
N LEU A 15 -2.73 24.75 5.33
CA LEU A 15 -2.62 24.38 3.91
C LEU A 15 -3.39 25.37 3.02
N ALA A 16 -4.63 25.72 3.39
CA ALA A 16 -5.48 26.66 2.65
C ALA A 16 -4.88 28.08 2.49
N LYS A 17 -3.85 28.44 3.27
CA LYS A 17 -3.12 29.71 3.12
C LYS A 17 -2.04 29.70 2.04
N LEU A 18 -1.72 28.53 1.48
CA LEU A 18 -0.59 28.33 0.57
C LEU A 18 -0.97 28.39 -0.92
N ALA A 19 -2.26 28.33 -1.25
CA ALA A 19 -2.75 28.41 -2.62
C ALA A 19 -4.24 28.84 -2.66
N ASP A 20 -4.67 29.45 -3.77
CA ASP A 20 -6.04 29.93 -3.96
C ASP A 20 -7.01 28.84 -4.45
N ILE A 21 -6.49 27.78 -5.08
CA ILE A 21 -7.26 26.68 -5.67
C ILE A 21 -6.72 25.34 -5.17
N TYR A 22 -7.62 24.46 -4.75
CA TYR A 22 -7.33 23.06 -4.46
C TYR A 22 -7.56 22.20 -5.70
N CYS A 23 -6.55 21.46 -6.13
CA CYS A 23 -6.64 20.49 -7.22
C CYS A 23 -6.28 19.09 -6.72
N SER A 24 -7.22 18.16 -6.76
CA SER A 24 -7.03 16.76 -6.35
C SER A 24 -6.74 15.90 -7.57
N ASP A 25 -5.48 15.49 -7.74
CA ASP A 25 -5.06 14.56 -8.80
C ASP A 25 -4.63 13.18 -8.24
N ALA A 26 -4.97 12.91 -6.98
CA ALA A 26 -4.47 11.76 -6.21
C ALA A 26 -5.56 10.70 -5.98
N PHE A 27 -6.00 10.03 -7.04
CA PHE A 27 -7.10 9.05 -6.99
C PHE A 27 -6.87 7.91 -5.99
N GLY A 28 -5.65 7.35 -5.92
CA GLY A 28 -5.32 6.28 -4.97
C GLY A 28 -5.50 6.63 -3.49
N THR A 29 -5.52 7.92 -3.13
CA THR A 29 -5.82 8.40 -1.77
C THR A 29 -7.23 8.96 -1.59
N ALA A 30 -8.04 9.03 -2.65
CA ALA A 30 -9.38 9.64 -2.62
C ALA A 30 -10.39 8.88 -1.74
N HIS A 31 -10.16 7.59 -1.46
CA HIS A 31 -10.94 6.83 -0.48
C HIS A 31 -10.73 7.28 0.98
N ARG A 32 -9.75 8.15 1.27
CA ARG A 32 -9.40 8.58 2.63
C ARG A 32 -9.74 10.04 2.89
N ALA A 33 -10.44 10.31 3.98
CA ALA A 33 -10.78 11.66 4.47
C ALA A 33 -9.58 12.41 5.11
N HIS A 34 -8.39 12.30 4.53
CA HIS A 34 -7.17 12.98 5.00
C HIS A 34 -7.25 14.49 4.78
N SER A 35 -6.49 15.27 5.56
CA SER A 35 -6.47 16.73 5.45
C SER A 35 -6.06 17.27 4.07
N SER A 36 -5.19 16.55 3.35
CA SER A 36 -4.79 16.88 1.97
C SER A 36 -5.79 16.43 0.91
N MET A 37 -6.81 15.64 1.26
CA MET A 37 -7.76 15.04 0.31
C MET A 37 -9.13 15.71 0.26
N VAL A 38 -9.47 16.53 1.26
CA VAL A 38 -10.82 17.13 1.38
C VAL A 38 -10.89 18.61 1.01
N GLY A 39 -9.77 19.24 0.65
CA GLY A 39 -9.74 20.65 0.20
C GLY A 39 -10.36 21.66 1.17
N GLU A 40 -10.46 21.36 2.48
CA GLU A 40 -11.19 22.21 3.43
C GLU A 40 -10.51 23.58 3.57
N GLY A 41 -11.30 24.65 3.44
CA GLY A 41 -10.84 26.04 3.52
C GLY A 41 -10.46 26.67 2.18
N TYR A 42 -10.39 25.91 1.09
CA TYR A 42 -10.18 26.46 -0.25
C TYR A 42 -11.52 26.91 -0.89
N PRO A 43 -11.54 28.03 -1.64
CA PRO A 43 -12.75 28.53 -2.29
C PRO A 43 -13.13 27.77 -3.56
N VAL A 44 -12.18 27.07 -4.20
CA VAL A 44 -12.39 26.24 -5.40
C VAL A 44 -11.65 24.91 -5.23
N LYS A 45 -12.35 23.80 -5.46
CA LYS A 45 -11.88 22.42 -5.30
C LYS A 45 -12.16 21.61 -6.58
N CYS A 46 -11.16 21.42 -7.42
CA CYS A 46 -11.29 20.71 -8.70
C CYS A 46 -10.54 19.37 -8.73
N SER A 47 -10.84 18.53 -9.73
CA SER A 47 -10.05 17.36 -10.09
C SER A 47 -8.89 17.73 -11.01
N GLY A 48 -7.76 17.04 -10.85
CA GLY A 48 -6.73 16.98 -11.88
C GLY A 48 -7.09 15.97 -12.99
N PHE A 49 -6.24 15.89 -14.02
CA PHE A 49 -6.50 15.06 -15.20
C PHE A 49 -6.43 13.55 -14.95
N LEU A 50 -5.58 13.08 -14.02
CA LEU A 50 -5.52 11.68 -13.63
C LEU A 50 -6.80 11.30 -12.87
N LEU A 51 -7.21 12.10 -11.88
CA LEU A 51 -8.42 11.81 -11.10
C LEU A 51 -9.69 11.91 -11.96
N ALA A 52 -9.78 12.91 -12.85
CA ALA A 52 -10.87 12.99 -13.82
C ALA A 52 -10.93 11.75 -14.74
N LYS A 53 -9.77 11.32 -15.29
CA LYS A 53 -9.70 10.12 -16.14
C LYS A 53 -10.14 8.86 -15.39
N GLU A 54 -9.71 8.66 -14.15
CA GLU A 54 -10.14 7.52 -13.34
C GLU A 54 -11.66 7.50 -13.18
N LEU A 55 -12.27 8.62 -12.78
CA LEU A 55 -13.72 8.74 -12.63
C LEU A 55 -14.48 8.52 -13.94
N ASP A 56 -14.02 9.10 -15.06
CA ASP A 56 -14.63 8.91 -16.38
C ASP A 56 -14.65 7.45 -16.81
N TYR A 57 -13.58 6.68 -16.52
CA TYR A 57 -13.53 5.26 -16.85
C TYR A 57 -14.38 4.41 -15.91
N PHE A 58 -14.42 4.69 -14.61
CA PHE A 58 -15.32 3.96 -13.71
C PHE A 58 -16.79 4.26 -13.98
N ALA A 59 -17.18 5.50 -14.27
CA ALA A 59 -18.56 5.85 -14.65
C ALA A 59 -19.02 5.12 -15.92
N LYS A 60 -18.14 4.99 -16.93
CA LYS A 60 -18.38 4.19 -18.15
C LYS A 60 -18.62 2.71 -17.90
N VAL A 61 -18.26 2.17 -16.73
CA VAL A 61 -18.53 0.76 -16.39
C VAL A 61 -19.61 0.58 -15.32
N VAL A 62 -19.72 1.51 -14.39
CA VAL A 62 -20.61 1.41 -13.22
C VAL A 62 -22.00 2.01 -13.47
N ASP A 63 -22.08 3.12 -14.21
CA ASP A 63 -23.31 3.91 -14.34
C ASP A 63 -24.02 3.70 -15.69
N ALA A 64 -23.27 3.65 -16.79
CA ALA A 64 -23.82 3.49 -18.14
C ALA A 64 -22.96 2.59 -19.07
N PRO A 65 -22.71 1.33 -18.71
CA PRO A 65 -21.87 0.43 -19.49
C PRO A 65 -22.52 -0.07 -20.78
N THR A 66 -21.68 -0.26 -21.81
CA THR A 66 -22.08 -0.99 -23.02
C THR A 66 -22.16 -2.48 -22.72
N ARG A 67 -23.35 -3.07 -22.82
CA ARG A 67 -23.58 -4.50 -22.57
C ARG A 67 -23.14 -5.39 -23.75
N PRO A 68 -22.72 -6.65 -23.52
CA PRO A 68 -22.59 -7.31 -22.22
C PRO A 68 -21.42 -6.79 -21.38
N VAL A 69 -21.61 -6.73 -20.07
CA VAL A 69 -20.59 -6.38 -19.08
C VAL A 69 -20.08 -7.64 -18.39
N CYS A 70 -18.78 -7.86 -18.41
CA CYS A 70 -18.12 -8.92 -17.65
C CYS A 70 -17.36 -8.34 -16.45
N GLY A 71 -17.70 -8.81 -15.25
CA GLY A 71 -16.88 -8.64 -14.05
C GLY A 71 -15.97 -9.85 -13.87
N ILE A 72 -14.67 -9.63 -13.77
CA ILE A 72 -13.67 -10.67 -13.54
C ILE A 72 -13.06 -10.44 -12.16
N LEU A 73 -13.26 -11.38 -11.25
CA LEU A 73 -12.81 -11.29 -9.86
C LEU A 73 -11.85 -12.43 -9.53
N GLY A 74 -10.70 -12.10 -8.94
CA GLY A 74 -9.73 -13.08 -8.47
C GLY A 74 -9.08 -12.68 -7.15
N GLY A 75 -8.04 -13.39 -6.74
CA GLY A 75 -7.36 -13.20 -5.44
C GLY A 75 -7.65 -14.32 -4.43
N ALA A 76 -7.27 -14.11 -3.17
CA ALA A 76 -7.12 -15.20 -2.19
C ALA A 76 -8.38 -15.57 -1.39
N LYS A 77 -9.25 -14.61 -1.06
CA LYS A 77 -10.39 -14.79 -0.14
C LYS A 77 -11.68 -14.21 -0.71
N VAL A 78 -12.81 -14.80 -0.31
CA VAL A 78 -14.15 -14.32 -0.70
C VAL A 78 -14.61 -13.20 0.23
N ALA A 79 -14.33 -13.31 1.53
CA ALA A 79 -14.74 -12.37 2.58
C ALA A 79 -14.31 -10.92 2.26
N ASP A 80 -13.08 -10.76 1.79
CA ASP A 80 -12.49 -9.46 1.43
C ASP A 80 -13.20 -8.80 0.22
N LYS A 81 -14.01 -9.55 -0.54
CA LYS A 81 -14.68 -9.11 -1.78
C LYS A 81 -16.21 -9.26 -1.79
N ILE A 82 -16.84 -9.63 -0.67
CA ILE A 82 -18.31 -9.80 -0.58
C ILE A 82 -19.06 -8.57 -1.12
N GLN A 83 -18.70 -7.37 -0.65
CA GLN A 83 -19.40 -6.14 -1.03
C GLN A 83 -19.21 -5.82 -2.52
N LEU A 84 -18.01 -6.06 -3.06
CA LEU A 84 -17.71 -5.91 -4.48
C LEU A 84 -18.57 -6.86 -5.32
N ILE A 85 -18.58 -8.16 -4.98
CA ILE A 85 -19.40 -9.17 -5.67
C ILE A 85 -20.87 -8.74 -5.66
N MET A 86 -21.40 -8.41 -4.48
CA MET A 86 -22.81 -8.07 -4.31
C MET A 86 -23.22 -6.80 -5.07
N ASN A 87 -22.37 -5.77 -5.15
CA ASN A 87 -22.66 -4.56 -5.95
C ASN A 87 -22.48 -4.78 -7.45
N LEU A 88 -21.51 -5.59 -7.88
CA LEU A 88 -21.31 -5.91 -9.29
C LEU A 88 -22.39 -6.83 -9.84
N LEU A 89 -22.94 -7.76 -9.06
CA LEU A 89 -24.07 -8.61 -9.47
C LEU A 89 -25.35 -7.82 -9.82
N ASP A 90 -25.48 -6.56 -9.40
CA ASP A 90 -26.58 -5.69 -9.83
C ASP A 90 -26.33 -4.99 -11.18
N LYS A 91 -25.11 -5.10 -11.73
CA LYS A 91 -24.60 -4.30 -12.86
C LYS A 91 -24.06 -5.12 -14.03
N VAL A 92 -23.42 -6.25 -13.76
CA VAL A 92 -22.81 -7.11 -14.79
C VAL A 92 -23.84 -8.02 -15.47
N ASP A 93 -23.50 -8.53 -16.66
CA ASP A 93 -24.20 -9.62 -17.34
C ASP A 93 -23.50 -10.97 -17.10
N ILE A 94 -22.16 -10.94 -16.96
CA ILE A 94 -21.30 -12.11 -16.75
C ILE A 94 -20.39 -11.84 -15.55
N MET A 95 -20.18 -12.85 -14.70
CA MET A 95 -19.26 -12.80 -13.56
C MET A 95 -18.30 -13.98 -13.61
N ILE A 96 -17.01 -13.74 -13.86
CA ILE A 96 -15.95 -14.75 -13.76
C ILE A 96 -15.32 -14.65 -12.37
N ILE A 97 -15.23 -15.77 -11.65
CA ILE A 97 -14.48 -15.86 -10.39
C ILE A 97 -13.30 -16.84 -10.56
N GLY A 98 -12.09 -16.40 -10.22
CA GLY A 98 -10.86 -17.20 -10.26
C GLY A 98 -9.98 -17.01 -9.02
N GLY A 99 -8.73 -17.46 -9.08
CA GLY A 99 -7.78 -17.38 -7.96
C GLY A 99 -8.16 -18.26 -6.76
N GLY A 100 -7.46 -18.08 -5.64
CA GLY A 100 -7.69 -18.82 -4.40
C GLY A 100 -9.15 -18.75 -3.89
N MET A 101 -9.83 -17.62 -4.10
CA MET A 101 -11.21 -17.43 -3.67
C MET A 101 -12.20 -18.37 -4.40
N ALA A 102 -11.89 -18.83 -5.62
CA ALA A 102 -12.74 -19.77 -6.35
C ALA A 102 -12.85 -21.13 -5.66
N PHE A 103 -11.81 -21.60 -4.94
CA PHE A 103 -11.85 -22.88 -4.23
C PHE A 103 -12.88 -22.92 -3.10
N THR A 104 -13.28 -21.77 -2.57
CA THR A 104 -14.40 -21.68 -1.64
C THR A 104 -15.73 -22.01 -2.34
N PHE A 105 -15.97 -21.49 -3.56
CA PHE A 105 -17.17 -21.83 -4.35
C PHE A 105 -17.20 -23.29 -4.83
N ILE A 106 -16.02 -23.86 -5.11
CA ILE A 106 -15.80 -25.24 -5.57
C ILE A 106 -16.03 -26.23 -4.42
N LYS A 107 -15.50 -25.96 -3.22
CA LYS A 107 -15.76 -26.79 -2.03
C LYS A 107 -17.23 -26.76 -1.59
N GLU A 108 -17.89 -25.60 -1.67
CA GLU A 108 -19.34 -25.49 -1.47
C GLU A 108 -20.18 -26.18 -2.58
N ALA A 109 -19.54 -26.64 -3.67
CA ALA A 109 -20.17 -27.51 -4.68
C ALA A 109 -19.92 -29.01 -4.41
N GLY A 110 -19.23 -29.36 -3.31
CA GLY A 110 -18.94 -30.75 -2.91
C GLY A 110 -17.69 -31.37 -3.54
N VAL A 111 -16.85 -30.56 -4.19
CA VAL A 111 -15.59 -31.00 -4.81
C VAL A 111 -14.45 -30.91 -3.80
N ASP A 112 -13.56 -31.91 -3.76
CA ASP A 112 -12.37 -31.85 -2.92
C ASP A 112 -11.36 -30.83 -3.48
N ILE A 113 -10.83 -29.98 -2.60
CA ILE A 113 -9.87 -28.92 -2.93
C ILE A 113 -8.49 -29.19 -2.32
N GLY A 114 -8.27 -30.32 -1.65
CA GLY A 114 -7.00 -30.65 -1.01
C GLY A 114 -6.58 -29.56 -0.02
N ASN A 115 -5.34 -29.07 -0.18
CA ASN A 115 -4.76 -28.00 0.63
C ASN A 115 -4.99 -26.58 0.06
N SER A 116 -5.90 -26.42 -0.91
CA SER A 116 -6.22 -25.10 -1.50
C SER A 116 -6.87 -24.15 -0.49
N LEU A 117 -6.78 -22.85 -0.77
CA LEU A 117 -7.35 -21.83 0.11
C LEU A 117 -8.87 -21.98 0.29
N TYR A 118 -9.31 -22.04 1.54
CA TYR A 118 -10.71 -22.09 1.91
C TYR A 118 -11.04 -20.97 2.90
N ASP A 119 -12.11 -20.24 2.61
CA ASP A 119 -12.59 -19.12 3.41
C ASP A 119 -13.89 -19.50 4.10
N GLU A 120 -13.82 -19.96 5.35
CA GLU A 120 -14.97 -20.41 6.13
C GLU A 120 -16.02 -19.33 6.38
N GLU A 121 -15.62 -18.05 6.43
CA GLU A 121 -16.55 -16.93 6.58
C GLU A 121 -17.19 -16.58 5.24
N GLY A 122 -16.41 -16.58 4.15
CA GLY A 122 -16.91 -16.41 2.79
C GLY A 122 -17.86 -17.51 2.33
N ALA A 123 -17.59 -18.77 2.70
CA ALA A 123 -18.41 -19.94 2.37
C ALA A 123 -19.89 -19.76 2.77
N LYS A 124 -20.15 -19.18 3.95
CA LYS A 124 -21.50 -18.93 4.47
C LYS A 124 -22.36 -18.05 3.56
N LEU A 125 -21.74 -17.24 2.69
CA LEU A 125 -22.43 -16.34 1.76
C LEU A 125 -22.39 -16.81 0.30
N VAL A 126 -21.66 -17.87 -0.03
CA VAL A 126 -21.68 -18.48 -1.38
C VAL A 126 -23.11 -18.82 -1.85
N PRO A 127 -24.02 -19.38 -1.01
CA PRO A 127 -25.40 -19.60 -1.42
C PRO A 127 -26.18 -18.33 -1.74
N GLU A 128 -25.95 -17.23 -1.00
CA GLU A 128 -26.59 -15.93 -1.26
C GLU A 128 -26.07 -15.31 -2.56
N ILE A 129 -24.76 -15.39 -2.80
CA ILE A 129 -24.12 -14.91 -4.04
C ILE A 129 -24.66 -15.67 -5.26
N LYS A 130 -24.71 -17.02 -5.22
CA LYS A 130 -25.26 -17.85 -6.30
C LYS A 130 -26.74 -17.50 -6.57
N LYS A 131 -27.56 -17.43 -5.51
CA LYS A 131 -28.97 -17.06 -5.60
C LYS A 131 -29.18 -15.66 -6.19
N LYS A 132 -28.38 -14.67 -5.78
CA LYS A 132 -28.47 -13.30 -6.33
C LYS A 132 -28.06 -13.26 -7.80
N ALA A 133 -27.04 -14.02 -8.20
CA ALA A 133 -26.65 -14.14 -9.61
C ALA A 133 -27.80 -14.72 -10.46
N GLU A 134 -28.43 -15.81 -10.00
CA GLU A 134 -29.60 -16.41 -10.64
C GLU A 134 -30.79 -15.43 -10.73
N GLU A 135 -31.14 -14.76 -9.63
CA GLU A 135 -32.22 -13.75 -9.58
C GLU A 135 -31.99 -12.56 -10.52
N LYS A 136 -30.73 -12.23 -10.80
CA LYS A 136 -30.31 -11.13 -11.68
C LYS A 136 -30.06 -11.57 -13.13
N GLY A 137 -30.09 -12.87 -13.40
CA GLY A 137 -29.76 -13.43 -14.72
C GLY A 137 -28.28 -13.29 -15.09
N VAL A 138 -27.38 -13.24 -14.10
CA VAL A 138 -25.93 -13.13 -14.31
C VAL A 138 -25.34 -14.51 -14.59
N GLU A 139 -24.58 -14.63 -15.68
CA GLU A 139 -23.80 -15.84 -15.98
C GLU A 139 -22.60 -15.93 -15.04
N LEU A 140 -22.70 -16.75 -13.98
CA LEU A 140 -21.62 -16.97 -13.02
C LEU A 140 -20.71 -18.11 -13.49
N ILE A 141 -19.49 -17.75 -13.88
CA ILE A 141 -18.46 -18.66 -14.39
C ILE A 141 -17.43 -18.93 -13.28
N LEU A 142 -17.26 -20.21 -12.97
CA LEU A 142 -16.25 -20.73 -12.03
C LEU A 142 -15.26 -21.62 -12.80
N PRO A 143 -14.02 -21.81 -12.30
CA PRO A 143 -13.06 -22.69 -12.95
C PRO A 143 -13.53 -24.14 -12.84
N VAL A 144 -13.38 -24.89 -13.92
CA VAL A 144 -13.75 -26.30 -14.03
C VAL A 144 -12.55 -27.25 -13.98
N ASP A 145 -11.34 -26.71 -14.12
CA ASP A 145 -10.05 -27.37 -14.03
C ASP A 145 -8.98 -26.43 -13.47
N PHE A 146 -7.93 -26.99 -12.88
CA PHE A 146 -6.97 -26.28 -12.03
C PHE A 146 -5.55 -26.80 -12.26
N VAL A 147 -4.57 -25.89 -12.27
CA VAL A 147 -3.15 -26.23 -12.15
C VAL A 147 -2.81 -26.31 -10.67
N CYS A 148 -2.41 -27.49 -10.22
CA CYS A 148 -2.17 -27.82 -8.82
C CYS A 148 -0.67 -28.03 -8.55
N SER A 149 -0.24 -27.73 -7.33
CA SER A 149 1.14 -27.97 -6.88
C SER A 149 1.17 -28.63 -5.50
N SER A 150 2.15 -29.48 -5.24
CA SER A 150 2.35 -30.11 -3.92
C SER A 150 2.80 -29.15 -2.81
N LYS A 151 3.19 -27.92 -3.17
CA LYS A 151 3.53 -26.82 -2.25
C LYS A 151 3.46 -25.46 -2.96
N PHE A 152 3.40 -24.39 -2.18
CA PHE A 152 3.47 -23.02 -2.68
C PHE A 152 4.93 -22.65 -3.02
N GLY A 153 5.27 -22.58 -4.30
CA GLY A 153 6.61 -22.24 -4.80
C GLY A 153 6.96 -22.89 -6.15
N ASP A 154 8.00 -22.37 -6.81
CA ASP A 154 8.45 -22.82 -8.15
C ASP A 154 9.06 -24.23 -8.16
N ASP A 155 9.31 -24.83 -7.00
CA ASP A 155 9.96 -26.15 -6.83
C ASP A 155 9.00 -27.26 -6.38
N GLY A 156 7.69 -27.02 -6.52
CA GLY A 156 6.63 -28.00 -6.29
C GLY A 156 6.44 -28.98 -7.45
N GLU A 157 5.90 -30.15 -7.15
CA GLU A 157 5.42 -31.08 -8.19
C GLU A 157 4.13 -30.52 -8.77
N ILE A 158 3.99 -30.47 -10.10
CA ILE A 158 2.81 -29.95 -10.79
C ILE A 158 1.89 -31.10 -11.22
N GLN A 159 0.61 -30.99 -10.89
CA GLN A 159 -0.44 -31.90 -11.35
C GLN A 159 -1.67 -31.10 -11.80
N GLU A 160 -2.58 -31.76 -12.51
CA GLU A 160 -3.87 -31.17 -12.93
C GLU A 160 -5.00 -31.73 -12.05
N GLY A 161 -5.98 -30.89 -11.75
CA GLY A 161 -7.23 -31.29 -11.10
C GLY A 161 -8.44 -30.75 -11.85
N ASP A 162 -9.60 -31.36 -11.70
CA ASP A 162 -10.85 -30.85 -12.27
C ASP A 162 -12.07 -31.11 -11.37
N MET A 163 -13.25 -30.63 -11.77
CA MET A 163 -14.49 -30.79 -10.99
C MET A 163 -14.92 -32.25 -10.75
N SER A 164 -14.31 -33.23 -11.44
CA SER A 164 -14.61 -34.66 -11.27
C SER A 164 -13.59 -35.39 -10.40
N THR A 165 -12.31 -34.99 -10.44
CA THR A 165 -11.24 -35.57 -9.61
C THR A 165 -11.00 -34.81 -8.31
N GLY A 166 -11.41 -33.54 -8.26
CA GLY A 166 -10.94 -32.57 -7.27
C GLY A 166 -9.48 -32.16 -7.50
N VAL A 167 -8.93 -31.44 -6.53
CA VAL A 167 -7.49 -31.21 -6.37
C VAL A 167 -6.85 -32.45 -5.72
N PRO A 168 -5.72 -32.98 -6.22
CA PRO A 168 -5.08 -34.16 -5.65
C PRO A 168 -4.72 -34.02 -4.15
N GLU A 169 -4.77 -35.13 -3.41
CA GLU A 169 -4.45 -35.15 -1.98
C GLU A 169 -3.03 -34.60 -1.71
N GLY A 170 -2.91 -33.64 -0.80
CA GLY A 170 -1.65 -32.96 -0.48
C GLY A 170 -1.33 -31.77 -1.39
N PHE A 171 -1.99 -31.62 -2.53
CA PHE A 171 -1.78 -30.51 -3.47
C PHE A 171 -2.71 -29.32 -3.16
N LEU A 172 -2.36 -28.16 -3.70
CA LEU A 172 -3.18 -26.95 -3.71
C LEU A 172 -3.28 -26.39 -5.14
N GLY A 173 -4.46 -25.91 -5.53
CA GLY A 173 -4.69 -25.24 -6.81
C GLY A 173 -4.15 -23.81 -6.79
N LEU A 174 -3.37 -23.46 -7.81
CA LEU A 174 -2.59 -22.21 -7.87
C LEU A 174 -2.80 -21.38 -9.16
N ASP A 175 -3.39 -21.96 -10.20
CA ASP A 175 -3.86 -21.27 -11.40
C ASP A 175 -5.04 -22.03 -12.02
N ILE A 176 -5.77 -21.39 -12.94
CA ILE A 176 -6.87 -22.02 -13.68
C ILE A 176 -6.35 -22.92 -14.81
N GLY A 177 -7.03 -24.04 -15.05
CA GLY A 177 -6.67 -25.01 -16.09
C GLY A 177 -7.10 -24.60 -17.50
N PRO A 178 -6.66 -25.35 -18.53
CA PRO A 178 -6.87 -25.00 -19.93
C PRO A 178 -8.36 -24.96 -20.36
N LYS A 179 -9.25 -25.77 -19.76
CA LYS A 179 -10.70 -25.72 -20.07
C LYS A 179 -11.31 -24.43 -19.51
N SER A 180 -10.97 -24.07 -18.28
CA SER A 180 -11.40 -22.84 -17.59
C SER A 180 -10.93 -21.60 -18.32
N ILE A 181 -9.67 -21.61 -18.79
CA ILE A 181 -9.11 -20.57 -19.65
C ILE A 181 -9.96 -20.39 -20.90
N ALA A 182 -10.30 -21.46 -21.62
CA ALA A 182 -11.12 -21.38 -22.83
C ALA A 182 -12.53 -20.83 -22.57
N MET A 183 -13.18 -21.23 -21.48
CA MET A 183 -14.48 -20.72 -21.06
C MET A 183 -14.43 -19.22 -20.74
N ASN A 184 -13.43 -18.79 -19.97
CA ASN A 184 -13.22 -17.39 -19.62
C ASN A 184 -12.93 -16.54 -20.87
N ASP A 185 -12.11 -17.06 -21.79
CA ASP A 185 -11.80 -16.44 -23.08
C ASP A 185 -13.06 -16.20 -23.93
N GLU A 186 -13.98 -17.17 -23.98
CA GLU A 186 -15.25 -17.01 -24.69
C GLU A 186 -16.14 -15.91 -24.07
N ALA A 187 -16.23 -15.88 -22.74
CA ALA A 187 -16.99 -14.85 -22.02
C ALA A 187 -16.40 -13.44 -22.24
N ILE A 188 -15.08 -13.31 -22.21
CA ILE A 188 -14.39 -12.05 -22.54
C ILE A 188 -14.70 -11.63 -23.99
N LYS A 189 -14.61 -12.55 -24.96
CA LYS A 189 -14.90 -12.29 -26.40
C LYS A 189 -16.35 -11.84 -26.67
N LYS A 190 -17.30 -12.28 -25.85
CA LYS A 190 -18.72 -11.86 -25.92
C LYS A 190 -18.96 -10.46 -25.31
N SER A 191 -18.04 -9.95 -24.49
CA SER A 191 -18.22 -8.74 -23.69
C SER A 191 -17.90 -7.45 -24.45
N LYS A 192 -18.62 -6.37 -24.13
CA LYS A 192 -18.36 -5.00 -24.63
C LYS A 192 -17.81 -4.06 -23.57
N THR A 193 -18.02 -4.38 -22.29
CA THR A 193 -17.38 -3.72 -21.17
C THR A 193 -16.81 -4.76 -20.21
N ILE A 194 -15.59 -4.58 -19.72
CA ILE A 194 -14.89 -5.55 -18.87
C ILE A 194 -14.30 -4.80 -17.67
N VAL A 195 -14.59 -5.26 -16.45
CA VAL A 195 -13.84 -4.91 -15.23
C VAL A 195 -13.03 -6.12 -14.81
N TRP A 196 -11.74 -5.94 -14.53
CA TRP A 196 -10.94 -7.00 -13.94
C TRP A 196 -10.29 -6.57 -12.63
N ASN A 197 -10.56 -7.31 -11.56
CA ASN A 197 -10.02 -7.11 -10.21
C ASN A 197 -9.57 -8.43 -9.54
N GLY A 198 -8.27 -8.71 -9.60
CA GLY A 198 -7.58 -9.86 -9.01
C GLY A 198 -7.17 -10.91 -10.05
N PRO A 199 -5.91 -11.40 -10.04
CA PRO A 199 -5.42 -12.41 -10.98
C PRO A 199 -6.09 -13.77 -10.79
N MET A 200 -5.98 -14.65 -11.79
CA MET A 200 -6.61 -15.98 -11.80
C MET A 200 -5.77 -17.05 -11.10
N GLY A 201 -4.49 -16.77 -10.89
CA GLY A 201 -3.50 -17.63 -10.24
C GLY A 201 -2.36 -16.81 -9.64
N VAL A 202 -1.36 -17.50 -9.10
CA VAL A 202 -0.14 -16.90 -8.51
C VAL A 202 0.82 -16.47 -9.63
N PHE A 203 0.41 -15.45 -10.38
CA PHE A 203 1.06 -15.00 -11.61
C PHE A 203 2.49 -14.49 -11.42
N GLU A 204 2.94 -14.28 -10.19
CA GLU A 204 4.34 -14.01 -9.84
C GLU A 204 5.26 -15.18 -10.22
N MET A 205 4.75 -16.42 -10.16
CA MET A 205 5.45 -17.68 -10.44
C MET A 205 5.17 -18.14 -11.88
N GLU A 206 6.22 -18.54 -12.62
CA GLU A 206 6.09 -18.91 -14.05
C GLU A 206 5.23 -20.17 -14.27
N ALA A 207 5.18 -21.07 -13.28
CA ALA A 207 4.33 -22.26 -13.32
C ALA A 207 2.81 -21.94 -13.23
N PHE A 208 2.44 -20.81 -12.63
CA PHE A 208 1.06 -20.46 -12.24
C PHE A 208 0.58 -19.13 -12.84
N GLU A 209 1.23 -18.67 -13.92
CA GLU A 209 0.87 -17.42 -14.60
C GLU A 209 0.00 -17.57 -15.85
N LYS A 210 -0.20 -18.80 -16.35
CA LYS A 210 -0.76 -19.06 -17.68
C LYS A 210 -2.20 -18.56 -17.81
N GLY A 211 -3.05 -18.81 -16.82
CA GLY A 211 -4.44 -18.39 -16.83
C GLY A 211 -4.59 -16.87 -16.77
N THR A 212 -3.81 -16.22 -15.90
CA THR A 212 -3.77 -14.75 -15.79
C THR A 212 -3.25 -14.13 -17.10
N LYS A 213 -2.17 -14.66 -17.67
CA LYS A 213 -1.57 -14.16 -18.91
C LYS A 213 -2.50 -14.31 -20.12
N GLN A 214 -3.08 -15.50 -20.32
CA GLN A 214 -3.97 -15.75 -21.46
C GLN A 214 -5.22 -14.85 -21.42
N MET A 215 -5.83 -14.66 -20.24
CA MET A 215 -6.97 -13.74 -20.11
C MET A 215 -6.55 -12.28 -20.37
N MET A 216 -5.34 -11.86 -19.98
CA MET A 216 -4.81 -10.54 -20.34
C MET A 216 -4.65 -10.37 -21.86
N GLU A 217 -4.08 -11.36 -22.55
CA GLU A 217 -3.92 -11.35 -24.00
C GLU A 217 -5.28 -11.25 -24.72
N THR A 218 -6.29 -12.00 -24.25
CA THR A 218 -7.66 -11.93 -24.78
C THR A 218 -8.33 -10.58 -24.49
N ILE A 219 -8.18 -10.02 -23.28
CA ILE A 219 -8.72 -8.69 -22.94
C ILE A 219 -8.10 -7.60 -23.83
N VAL A 220 -6.79 -7.65 -24.08
CA VAL A 220 -6.11 -6.74 -25.01
C VAL A 220 -6.64 -6.89 -26.44
N ALA A 221 -6.87 -8.13 -26.91
CA ALA A 221 -7.42 -8.38 -28.23
C ALA A 221 -8.82 -7.75 -28.42
N VAL A 222 -9.76 -8.00 -27.50
CA VAL A 222 -11.12 -7.42 -27.59
C VAL A 222 -11.14 -5.90 -27.35
N THR A 223 -10.19 -5.38 -26.58
CA THR A 223 -10.01 -3.93 -26.40
C THR A 223 -9.64 -3.26 -27.71
N LYS A 224 -8.73 -3.87 -28.47
CA LYS A 224 -8.34 -3.40 -29.81
C LYS A 224 -9.50 -3.45 -30.82
N GLU A 225 -10.47 -4.34 -30.60
CA GLU A 225 -11.73 -4.43 -31.38
C GLU A 225 -12.81 -3.45 -30.90
N GLY A 226 -12.55 -2.66 -29.85
CA GLY A 226 -13.43 -1.59 -29.36
C GLY A 226 -14.21 -1.91 -28.08
N ALA A 227 -13.94 -3.02 -27.39
CA ALA A 227 -14.45 -3.23 -26.03
C ALA A 227 -13.77 -2.28 -25.02
N VAL A 228 -14.51 -1.83 -24.01
CA VAL A 228 -13.96 -1.01 -22.91
C VAL A 228 -13.42 -1.93 -21.82
N SER A 229 -12.11 -1.89 -21.55
CA SER A 229 -11.46 -2.67 -20.50
C SER A 229 -10.90 -1.79 -19.38
N VAL A 230 -11.37 -2.02 -18.15
CA VAL A 230 -10.92 -1.33 -16.94
C VAL A 230 -10.26 -2.35 -16.02
N ILE A 231 -8.95 -2.16 -15.80
CA ILE A 231 -8.16 -2.96 -14.87
C ILE A 231 -8.10 -2.23 -13.52
N GLY A 232 -8.51 -2.90 -12.45
CA GLY A 232 -8.57 -2.32 -11.11
C GLY A 232 -7.90 -3.21 -10.06
N GLY A 233 -7.31 -2.59 -9.03
CA GLY A 233 -6.58 -3.28 -7.96
C GLY A 233 -5.09 -3.47 -8.27
N GLY A 234 -4.27 -3.46 -7.22
CA GLY A 234 -2.80 -3.42 -7.34
C GLY A 234 -2.20 -4.64 -8.04
N ASP A 235 -2.71 -5.83 -7.77
CA ASP A 235 -2.16 -7.08 -8.31
C ASP A 235 -2.41 -7.20 -9.81
N THR A 236 -3.62 -6.88 -10.28
CA THR A 236 -3.95 -6.92 -11.72
C THR A 236 -3.28 -5.78 -12.48
N ALA A 237 -3.10 -4.60 -11.88
CA ALA A 237 -2.26 -3.55 -12.45
C ALA A 237 -0.77 -3.98 -12.53
N THR A 238 -0.29 -4.77 -11.56
CA THR A 238 1.05 -5.36 -11.57
C THR A 238 1.18 -6.43 -12.65
N ALA A 239 0.15 -7.27 -12.86
CA ALA A 239 0.07 -8.19 -13.98
C ALA A 239 0.09 -7.45 -15.34
N CYS A 240 -0.68 -6.38 -15.49
CA CYS A 240 -0.62 -5.52 -16.69
C CYS A 240 0.81 -5.02 -16.96
N LYS A 241 1.51 -4.60 -15.91
CA LYS A 241 2.90 -4.13 -16.00
C LYS A 241 3.88 -5.27 -16.31
N LYS A 242 3.69 -6.47 -15.73
CA LYS A 242 4.51 -7.66 -16.01
C LYS A 242 4.44 -8.06 -17.48
N TYR A 243 3.25 -7.99 -18.08
CA TYR A 243 2.98 -8.39 -19.46
C TYR A 243 3.10 -7.26 -20.49
N ASP A 244 3.53 -6.06 -20.08
CA ASP A 244 3.62 -4.90 -20.98
C ASP A 244 2.27 -4.59 -21.67
N THR A 245 1.19 -4.44 -20.90
CA THR A 245 -0.19 -4.25 -21.43
C THR A 245 -0.91 -3.02 -20.87
N VAL A 246 -0.26 -2.21 -20.05
CA VAL A 246 -0.82 -1.02 -19.39
C VAL A 246 -1.41 -0.01 -20.39
N ASP A 247 -0.75 0.13 -21.54
CA ASP A 247 -1.08 0.99 -22.69
C ASP A 247 -1.97 0.28 -23.74
N LYS A 248 -2.26 -1.00 -23.55
CA LYS A 248 -3.02 -1.87 -24.48
C LYS A 248 -4.44 -2.17 -23.99
N VAL A 249 -4.75 -1.88 -22.73
CA VAL A 249 -6.10 -1.85 -22.13
C VAL A 249 -6.69 -0.43 -22.19
N SER A 250 -8.01 -0.27 -22.07
CA SER A 250 -8.62 1.08 -22.17
C SER A 250 -8.23 1.96 -20.97
N HIS A 251 -8.18 1.37 -19.77
CA HIS A 251 -7.70 2.04 -18.57
C HIS A 251 -7.12 1.05 -17.55
N CYS A 252 -5.92 1.36 -17.06
CA CYS A 252 -5.29 0.65 -15.95
C CYS A 252 -5.26 1.58 -14.74
N SER A 253 -6.06 1.27 -13.72
CA SER A 253 -6.28 2.13 -12.57
C SER A 253 -5.10 2.13 -11.61
N THR A 254 -4.69 3.33 -11.21
CA THR A 254 -3.67 3.58 -10.19
C THR A 254 -4.25 3.57 -8.76
N GLY A 255 -5.58 3.43 -8.63
CA GLY A 255 -6.29 3.69 -7.39
C GLY A 255 -6.15 2.65 -6.27
N GLY A 256 -5.78 1.41 -6.61
CA GLY A 256 -5.68 0.30 -5.64
C GLY A 256 -7.00 0.12 -4.86
N GLY A 257 -6.98 0.45 -3.56
CA GLY A 257 -8.17 0.44 -2.71
C GLY A 257 -9.24 1.46 -3.10
N ALA A 258 -8.87 2.61 -3.68
CA ALA A 258 -9.86 3.58 -4.17
C ALA A 258 -10.68 3.05 -5.35
N SER A 259 -10.03 2.30 -6.25
CA SER A 259 -10.69 1.59 -7.35
C SER A 259 -11.69 0.55 -6.82
N LEU A 260 -11.29 -0.17 -5.77
CA LEU A 260 -12.12 -1.19 -5.12
C LEU A 260 -13.36 -0.57 -4.46
N GLU A 261 -13.18 0.44 -3.60
CA GLU A 261 -14.29 1.11 -2.92
C GLU A 261 -15.28 1.78 -3.90
N LEU A 262 -14.79 2.32 -5.02
CA LEU A 262 -15.64 2.89 -6.07
C LEU A 262 -16.45 1.79 -6.79
N LEU A 263 -15.84 0.63 -7.08
CA LEU A 263 -16.53 -0.54 -7.62
C LEU A 263 -17.49 -1.21 -6.61
N GLU A 264 -17.28 -1.04 -5.31
CA GLU A 264 -18.25 -1.38 -4.25
C GLU A 264 -19.42 -0.37 -4.18
N GLY A 265 -19.34 0.75 -4.90
CA GLY A 265 -20.36 1.80 -4.90
C GLY A 265 -20.26 2.77 -3.72
N LYS A 266 -19.13 2.81 -3.00
CA LYS A 266 -18.90 3.78 -1.93
C LYS A 266 -18.59 5.16 -2.51
N LEU A 267 -19.09 6.19 -1.84
CA LEU A 267 -18.75 7.58 -2.14
C LEU A 267 -17.36 7.89 -1.57
N LEU A 268 -16.35 8.05 -2.45
CA LEU A 268 -14.97 8.33 -2.03
C LEU A 268 -14.87 9.74 -1.40
N PRO A 269 -14.41 9.90 -0.15
CA PRO A 269 -14.38 11.20 0.55
C PRO A 269 -13.64 12.33 -0.20
N GLY A 270 -12.52 12.01 -0.85
CA GLY A 270 -11.74 12.99 -1.63
C GLY A 270 -12.32 13.32 -3.00
N VAL A 271 -13.30 12.56 -3.48
CA VAL A 271 -14.11 12.91 -4.67
C VAL A 271 -15.32 13.73 -4.24
N ALA A 272 -16.00 13.31 -3.17
CA ALA A 272 -17.15 14.01 -2.59
C ALA A 272 -16.83 15.43 -2.09
N ALA A 273 -15.56 15.71 -1.80
CA ALA A 273 -15.08 17.03 -1.41
C ALA A 273 -14.90 18.01 -2.59
N LEU A 274 -14.91 17.54 -3.83
CA LEU A 274 -14.76 18.38 -5.03
C LEU A 274 -16.05 19.12 -5.35
N ASP A 275 -15.93 20.25 -6.05
CA ASP A 275 -17.07 21.06 -6.46
C ASP A 275 -17.74 20.46 -7.72
N ASP A 276 -19.08 20.47 -7.77
CA ASP A 276 -19.80 20.01 -8.95
C ASP A 276 -19.61 21.00 -10.11
N SER A 277 -19.05 20.49 -11.20
CA SER A 277 -18.95 21.16 -12.51
C SER A 277 -20.23 21.89 -12.94
N LYS A 278 -21.41 21.32 -12.68
CA LYS A 278 -22.71 21.90 -13.05
C LYS A 278 -23.10 23.08 -12.16
N ALA A 279 -22.72 23.04 -10.88
CA ALA A 279 -22.94 24.14 -9.95
C ALA A 279 -22.00 25.32 -10.27
N MET A 280 -20.73 25.05 -10.57
CA MET A 280 -19.77 26.08 -11.01
C MET A 280 -20.19 26.76 -12.32
N ALA A 281 -20.61 25.99 -13.33
CA ALA A 281 -21.05 26.55 -14.62
C ALA A 281 -22.32 27.43 -14.51
N ALA A 282 -23.16 27.19 -13.51
CA ALA A 282 -24.34 28.02 -13.23
C ALA A 282 -24.02 29.28 -12.40
N ALA A 283 -22.90 29.29 -11.66
CA ALA A 283 -22.53 30.38 -10.75
C ALA A 283 -21.76 31.52 -11.42
N ASP A 284 -20.94 31.23 -12.46
CA ASP A 284 -20.22 32.25 -13.23
C ASP A 284 -20.05 31.87 -14.72
N PRO A 285 -20.90 32.41 -15.61
CA PRO A 285 -20.80 32.17 -17.06
C PRO A 285 -19.51 32.71 -17.70
N GLY A 286 -18.90 33.76 -17.14
CA GLY A 286 -17.72 34.41 -17.71
C GLY A 286 -16.46 33.55 -17.53
N THR A 287 -16.28 33.03 -16.32
CA THR A 287 -15.16 32.12 -16.02
C THR A 287 -15.32 30.78 -16.75
N SER A 288 -16.57 30.27 -16.88
CA SER A 288 -16.84 29.06 -17.68
C SER A 288 -16.41 29.20 -19.15
N ALA A 289 -16.65 30.35 -19.78
CA ALA A 289 -16.25 30.59 -21.16
C ALA A 289 -14.71 30.66 -21.33
N ALA A 290 -14.01 31.30 -20.40
CA ALA A 290 -12.54 31.37 -20.40
C ALA A 290 -11.89 29.99 -20.19
N VAL A 291 -12.41 29.20 -19.25
CA VAL A 291 -11.94 27.82 -18.99
C VAL A 291 -12.25 26.90 -20.18
N ALA A 292 -13.43 27.02 -20.80
CA ALA A 292 -13.77 26.27 -22.01
C ALA A 292 -12.86 26.63 -23.20
N ALA A 293 -12.53 27.91 -23.39
CA ALA A 293 -11.58 28.35 -24.40
C ALA A 293 -10.15 27.83 -24.14
N ALA A 294 -9.71 27.83 -22.87
CA ALA A 294 -8.43 27.24 -22.49
C ALA A 294 -8.39 25.71 -22.71
N LEU A 295 -9.47 24.99 -22.38
CA LEU A 295 -9.58 23.56 -22.71
C LEU A 295 -9.54 23.30 -24.22
N ALA A 296 -10.24 24.11 -25.02
CA ALA A 296 -10.26 23.97 -26.48
C ALA A 296 -8.88 24.23 -27.14
N LEU A 297 -8.01 25.00 -26.47
CA LEU A 297 -6.62 25.22 -26.88
C LEU A 297 -5.65 24.13 -26.40
N LEU A 298 -6.03 23.34 -25.38
CA LEU A 298 -5.20 22.29 -24.78
C LEU A 298 -5.59 20.87 -25.24
N GLN A 299 -6.72 20.67 -25.90
CA GLN A 299 -7.07 19.39 -26.50
C GLN A 299 -6.36 19.18 -27.85
N PRO A 300 -5.79 17.98 -28.11
CA PRO A 300 -5.32 17.64 -29.44
C PRO A 300 -6.51 17.59 -30.40
N GLN A 301 -6.49 18.44 -31.43
CA GLN A 301 -7.54 18.51 -32.44
C GLN A 301 -7.71 17.14 -33.12
N PRO A 302 -8.91 16.54 -33.15
CA PRO A 302 -9.12 15.25 -33.79
C PRO A 302 -8.91 15.38 -35.30
N ALA A 303 -8.12 14.48 -35.88
CA ALA A 303 -7.95 14.40 -37.32
C ALA A 303 -9.27 13.98 -37.98
N VAL A 304 -9.99 14.95 -38.55
CA VAL A 304 -11.22 14.69 -39.34
C VAL A 304 -10.83 14.06 -40.67
N VAL A 305 -10.72 12.73 -40.70
CA VAL A 305 -10.56 11.96 -41.93
C VAL A 305 -11.96 11.66 -42.48
N GLY A 306 -12.38 12.43 -43.49
CA GLY A 306 -13.60 12.16 -44.22
C GLY A 306 -13.49 10.88 -45.05
N TYR A 307 -14.49 10.01 -44.98
CA TYR A 307 -14.55 8.78 -45.77
C TYR A 307 -14.73 9.08 -47.27
N GLY A 308 -13.74 8.71 -48.09
CA GLY A 308 -13.83 8.63 -49.55
C GLY A 308 -13.33 7.27 -50.02
N ALA A 309 -14.15 6.55 -50.80
CA ALA A 309 -13.93 5.13 -51.08
C ALA A 309 -13.00 4.84 -52.28
N VAL A 310 -11.97 4.01 -52.09
CA VAL A 310 -11.36 3.16 -53.14
C VAL A 310 -10.94 1.80 -52.54
N ARG A 311 -10.93 0.76 -53.39
CA ARG A 311 -10.67 -0.68 -53.10
C ARG A 311 -9.16 -1.05 -53.03
N PRO A 312 -8.79 -2.30 -52.64
CA PRO A 312 -7.53 -2.56 -51.93
C PRO A 312 -6.32 -2.94 -52.80
N VAL A 313 -5.13 -2.82 -52.21
CA VAL A 313 -3.88 -3.48 -52.64
C VAL A 313 -3.26 -4.20 -51.44
N VAL A 314 -2.55 -5.30 -51.70
CA VAL A 314 -2.27 -6.38 -50.74
C VAL A 314 -0.77 -6.50 -50.39
N HIS A 315 -0.48 -6.89 -49.15
CA HIS A 315 0.82 -7.31 -48.56
C HIS A 315 2.00 -6.33 -48.53
N ALA A 316 2.40 -5.93 -47.30
CA ALA A 316 3.64 -6.40 -46.65
C ALA A 316 3.60 -6.08 -45.14
N ALA A 317 4.23 -6.91 -44.31
CA ALA A 317 4.36 -6.67 -42.86
C ALA A 317 5.72 -5.99 -42.53
N PRO A 318 5.78 -5.21 -41.44
CA PRO A 318 7.03 -5.08 -40.70
C PRO A 318 6.88 -5.24 -39.17
N THR A 319 7.61 -6.23 -38.67
CA THR A 319 8.43 -6.24 -37.43
C THR A 319 8.42 -5.05 -36.46
N SER A 320 8.16 -5.39 -35.19
CA SER A 320 8.69 -4.85 -33.90
C SER A 320 9.49 -3.52 -33.87
N PRO A 321 9.09 -2.53 -33.04
CA PRO A 321 9.77 -1.24 -32.91
C PRO A 321 10.71 -1.07 -31.70
N TYR A 322 11.38 -2.12 -31.20
CA TYR A 322 12.44 -1.95 -30.18
C TYR A 322 13.73 -2.76 -30.46
N ALA A 323 14.47 -2.31 -31.48
CA ALA A 323 15.91 -2.56 -31.61
C ALA A 323 16.64 -1.22 -31.79
N ARG A 324 17.64 -0.93 -30.94
CA ARG A 324 18.43 0.31 -31.01
C ARG A 324 19.34 0.31 -32.25
N ALA A 325 19.22 1.34 -33.07
CA ALA A 325 20.04 1.62 -34.25
C ALA A 325 20.22 3.16 -34.43
N PRO A 326 21.16 3.65 -35.25
CA PRO A 326 21.82 4.97 -35.06
C PRO A 326 21.01 6.20 -35.52
N PRO A 327 21.46 7.43 -35.20
CA PRO A 327 20.75 8.66 -35.60
C PRO A 327 20.79 8.85 -37.13
N ALA A 328 19.62 9.09 -37.72
CA ALA A 328 19.44 9.37 -39.14
C ALA A 328 19.07 10.85 -39.38
N ALA A 329 19.33 11.34 -40.60
CA ALA A 329 19.38 12.76 -40.94
C ALA A 329 18.02 13.49 -40.97
N ALA A 330 18.07 14.80 -40.74
CA ALA A 330 16.93 15.69 -40.89
C ALA A 330 16.56 15.93 -42.38
N VAL A 331 15.26 15.96 -42.66
CA VAL A 331 14.68 16.40 -43.94
C VAL A 331 14.11 17.81 -43.75
N PRO A 332 14.36 18.77 -44.66
CA PRO A 332 13.89 20.14 -44.49
C PRO A 332 12.39 20.26 -44.76
N VAL A 333 11.67 20.93 -43.85
CA VAL A 333 10.27 21.33 -44.02
C VAL A 333 10.23 22.76 -44.56
N GLN A 334 9.45 23.00 -45.62
CA GLN A 334 9.21 24.36 -46.14
C GLN A 334 8.18 25.10 -45.27
N PRO A 335 8.35 26.42 -45.03
CA PRO A 335 7.42 27.18 -44.21
C PRO A 335 6.13 27.51 -44.97
N THR A 336 4.98 27.18 -44.38
CA THR A 336 3.69 27.81 -44.70
C THR A 336 3.48 29.05 -43.82
N GLY A 337 2.61 29.97 -44.28
CA GLY A 337 2.58 31.37 -43.87
C GLY A 337 2.11 31.69 -42.43
N PRO A 338 2.14 32.99 -42.05
CA PRO A 338 2.03 33.42 -40.66
C PRO A 338 0.60 33.37 -40.08
N ILE A 339 0.53 33.05 -38.79
CA ILE A 339 -0.66 33.21 -37.94
C ILE A 339 -0.79 34.70 -37.56
N PRO A 340 -1.96 35.36 -37.71
CA PRO A 340 -2.13 36.75 -37.28
C PRO A 340 -2.33 36.84 -35.76
N GLY A 341 -1.63 37.75 -35.08
CA GLY A 341 -2.05 38.17 -33.73
C GLY A 341 -0.98 38.64 -32.72
N LEU A 342 0.30 38.36 -32.92
CA LEU A 342 1.38 38.86 -32.04
C LEU A 342 2.44 39.63 -32.81
N ASP A 343 2.98 40.68 -32.20
CA ASP A 343 4.07 41.47 -32.77
C ASP A 343 5.43 40.74 -32.63
N PRO A 344 6.40 41.02 -33.53
CA PRO A 344 7.70 40.34 -33.52
C PRO A 344 8.56 40.59 -32.26
N ALA A 345 8.36 41.70 -31.53
CA ALA A 345 9.18 42.01 -30.35
C ALA A 345 8.77 41.15 -29.15
N THR A 346 7.47 40.89 -28.99
CA THR A 346 6.96 39.99 -27.95
C THR A 346 7.44 38.54 -28.19
N LEU A 347 7.50 38.08 -29.44
CA LEU A 347 8.03 36.76 -29.79
C LEU A 347 9.55 36.65 -29.51
N ALA A 348 10.31 37.72 -29.75
CA ALA A 348 11.75 37.77 -29.44
C ALA A 348 12.01 37.73 -27.92
N ALA A 349 11.19 38.41 -27.11
CA ALA A 349 11.30 38.39 -25.65
C ALA A 349 11.05 36.99 -25.07
N ILE A 350 10.05 36.26 -25.57
CA ILE A 350 9.73 34.89 -25.14
C ILE A 350 10.89 33.94 -25.46
N ASN A 351 11.49 34.04 -26.65
CA ASN A 351 12.62 33.19 -27.05
C ASN A 351 13.90 33.49 -26.24
N MET A 352 14.13 34.75 -25.82
CA MET A 352 15.21 35.08 -24.88
C MET A 352 14.94 34.54 -23.46
N ALA A 353 13.70 34.62 -22.98
CA ALA A 353 13.34 34.16 -21.63
C ALA A 353 13.46 32.63 -21.46
N LEU A 354 13.38 31.86 -22.54
CA LEU A 354 13.43 30.39 -22.52
C LEU A 354 14.82 29.79 -22.80
N GLY A 355 15.84 30.59 -23.15
CA GLY A 355 17.24 30.15 -23.24
C GLY A 355 17.57 29.12 -24.34
N LEU A 356 16.68 28.90 -25.32
CA LEU A 356 16.84 27.89 -26.36
C LEU A 356 17.64 28.41 -27.57
N GLY A 357 18.98 28.40 -27.46
CA GLY A 357 19.87 28.86 -28.53
C GLY A 357 21.26 28.21 -28.55
N GLY A 358 21.37 26.99 -29.08
CA GLY A 358 22.68 26.33 -29.31
C GLY A 358 22.57 25.04 -30.14
N GLN A 359 23.38 24.91 -31.19
CA GLN A 359 23.45 23.76 -32.10
C GLN A 359 24.88 23.19 -32.15
N PRO A 360 25.08 21.86 -32.04
CA PRO A 360 26.37 21.21 -32.29
C PRO A 360 26.46 20.55 -33.68
N ALA A 361 27.67 20.46 -34.26
CA ALA A 361 27.94 19.84 -35.56
C ALA A 361 28.52 18.40 -35.45
N PRO A 362 28.32 17.52 -36.47
CA PRO A 362 28.80 16.13 -36.47
C PRO A 362 30.18 15.92 -37.17
N PRO A 363 30.79 14.71 -37.09
CA PRO A 363 32.25 14.53 -37.25
C PRO A 363 32.73 13.66 -38.44
N SER A 364 34.00 13.83 -38.88
CA SER A 364 35.06 12.77 -38.91
C SER A 364 36.29 13.06 -39.82
N ALA A 365 37.49 13.19 -39.21
CA ALA A 365 38.87 12.87 -39.70
C ALA A 365 39.40 13.33 -41.10
N PRO A 366 40.73 13.31 -41.38
CA PRO A 366 41.90 13.12 -40.49
C PRO A 366 42.86 14.34 -40.47
N ALA A 367 43.87 14.30 -39.59
CA ALA A 367 44.87 15.37 -39.48
C ALA A 367 46.05 15.20 -40.46
N ALA A 368 46.25 16.16 -41.37
CA ALA A 368 47.56 16.63 -41.86
C ALA A 368 47.42 17.67 -43.00
N SER A 369 47.23 18.96 -42.68
CA SER A 369 47.80 20.11 -43.42
C SER A 369 47.27 21.46 -42.89
N VAL A 370 48.04 22.52 -43.17
CA VAL A 370 47.66 23.94 -43.04
C VAL A 370 47.45 24.51 -41.62
N LEU A 371 48.52 24.48 -40.81
CA LEU A 371 49.06 25.76 -40.33
C LEU A 371 49.49 26.55 -41.60
N PRO A 372 49.07 27.81 -41.88
CA PRO A 372 48.81 28.88 -40.90
C PRO A 372 47.64 29.84 -41.21
N ALA A 373 46.74 30.10 -40.24
CA ALA A 373 45.81 31.25 -40.30
C ALA A 373 45.31 31.74 -38.91
N LEU A 374 46.10 31.57 -37.85
CA LEU A 374 45.75 31.99 -36.47
C LEU A 374 46.32 33.36 -36.06
N SER A 375 46.50 34.28 -37.03
CA SER A 375 47.12 35.59 -36.81
C SER A 375 46.14 36.77 -36.71
N ASN A 376 44.81 36.55 -36.81
CA ASN A 376 43.81 37.62 -36.97
C ASN A 376 42.58 37.52 -36.05
N LEU A 377 42.69 36.92 -34.85
CA LEU A 377 41.62 36.96 -33.84
C LEU A 377 42.07 37.74 -32.58
N PRO A 378 41.52 38.94 -32.32
CA PRO A 378 41.78 39.68 -31.09
C PRO A 378 40.99 39.06 -29.92
N GLY A 379 41.67 38.81 -28.79
CA GLY A 379 41.03 38.33 -27.54
C GLY A 379 41.87 37.39 -26.68
N LEU A 380 42.96 36.80 -27.21
CA LEU A 380 43.82 35.86 -26.48
C LEU A 380 45.23 36.44 -26.25
N GLN A 381 45.32 37.46 -25.39
CA GLN A 381 46.59 37.91 -24.81
C GLN A 381 46.66 37.46 -23.35
N GLY A 382 47.69 36.71 -22.97
CA GLY A 382 48.06 36.53 -21.55
C GLY A 382 48.05 35.12 -20.94
N LEU A 383 48.17 34.03 -21.70
CA LEU A 383 48.41 32.68 -21.14
C LEU A 383 49.61 31.98 -21.79
N ASP A 384 50.51 31.49 -20.93
CA ASP A 384 51.75 30.78 -21.28
C ASP A 384 51.47 29.29 -21.53
N LEU A 385 51.99 28.77 -22.66
CA LEU A 385 51.76 27.41 -23.14
C LEU A 385 53.02 26.53 -23.10
N GLY A 386 54.01 26.90 -22.27
CA GLY A 386 55.33 26.25 -22.22
C GLY A 386 55.44 24.88 -21.55
N SER A 387 54.38 24.27 -21.00
CA SER A 387 54.51 23.19 -20.00
C SER A 387 53.81 21.85 -20.27
N LEU A 388 53.33 21.56 -21.48
CA LEU A 388 52.69 20.25 -21.80
C LEU A 388 53.14 19.64 -23.14
N ALA A 389 54.35 19.09 -23.16
CA ALA A 389 54.81 18.11 -24.15
C ALA A 389 55.70 17.05 -23.46
N GLY A 390 55.25 15.78 -23.42
CA GLY A 390 55.79 14.81 -22.46
C GLY A 390 55.59 13.32 -22.80
N LEU A 391 55.73 12.95 -24.07
CA LEU A 391 56.01 11.58 -24.58
C LEU A 391 54.91 10.49 -24.52
N ALA A 392 54.90 9.67 -25.57
CA ALA A 392 54.12 8.45 -25.75
C ALA A 392 55.05 7.27 -26.08
N ASN A 393 54.66 6.01 -25.78
CA ASN A 393 55.16 4.80 -26.46
C ASN A 393 54.35 3.50 -26.16
N ILE A 394 54.49 2.48 -27.02
CA ILE A 394 53.72 1.20 -27.18
C ILE A 394 54.59 0.15 -27.93
N PRO A 395 54.21 -1.13 -28.26
CA PRO A 395 52.91 -1.85 -28.22
C PRO A 395 52.90 -3.34 -27.72
N GLY A 396 51.71 -4.00 -27.75
CA GLY A 396 51.54 -5.47 -27.90
C GLY A 396 51.17 -6.27 -26.61
N LEU A 397 50.46 -7.41 -26.64
CA LEU A 397 49.92 -8.23 -27.75
C LEU A 397 48.93 -9.31 -27.20
N GLY A 398 47.84 -9.65 -27.92
CA GLY A 398 47.19 -10.99 -27.84
C GLY A 398 45.81 -11.12 -27.13
N PRO A 399 45.00 -12.16 -27.45
CA PRO A 399 43.52 -12.10 -27.36
C PRO A 399 42.83 -13.05 -26.36
N ALA A 400 41.51 -12.91 -26.23
CA ALA A 400 40.62 -13.73 -25.38
C ALA A 400 40.17 -15.05 -26.03
N PRO A 401 39.67 -16.01 -25.21
CA PRO A 401 38.63 -16.95 -25.60
C PRO A 401 37.40 -16.92 -24.66
N ALA A 402 36.29 -17.53 -25.09
CA ALA A 402 35.00 -17.55 -24.38
C ALA A 402 34.60 -18.98 -23.96
N THR A 403 33.80 -19.11 -22.89
CA THR A 403 32.74 -20.13 -22.67
C THR A 403 32.01 -19.88 -21.33
N ALA A 404 30.76 -20.33 -21.22
CA ALA A 404 29.92 -20.34 -20.00
C ALA A 404 29.91 -21.76 -19.34
N PRO A 405 29.15 -22.09 -18.28
CA PRO A 405 28.27 -21.28 -17.41
C PRO A 405 28.47 -21.52 -15.88
N ASP A 406 27.58 -20.92 -15.07
CA ASP A 406 27.06 -21.35 -13.75
C ASP A 406 28.00 -21.62 -12.54
N ALA A 407 27.78 -20.89 -11.44
CA ALA A 407 28.04 -21.29 -10.05
C ALA A 407 27.58 -20.21 -9.05
N ARG A 408 26.48 -20.44 -8.31
CA ARG A 408 26.22 -19.71 -7.04
C ARG A 408 27.03 -20.38 -5.91
N PRO A 409 27.67 -19.63 -4.99
CA PRO A 409 28.29 -20.23 -3.81
C PRO A 409 27.21 -20.80 -2.87
N PRO A 410 27.50 -21.91 -2.15
CA PRO A 410 26.48 -22.66 -1.41
C PRO A 410 26.01 -21.95 -0.14
N ARG A 411 24.75 -22.23 0.25
CA ARG A 411 24.22 -21.95 1.60
C ARG A 411 24.82 -22.97 2.58
N ASN A 412 25.24 -22.52 3.78
CA ASN A 412 25.60 -23.44 4.86
C ASN A 412 24.34 -24.13 5.45
N PRO A 413 24.42 -25.43 5.80
CA PRO A 413 23.31 -26.18 6.42
C PRO A 413 23.18 -25.92 7.94
N PRO A 414 22.06 -26.34 8.59
CA PRO A 414 21.76 -26.01 9.99
C PRO A 414 22.29 -27.03 11.03
N GLY A 415 22.47 -26.54 12.27
CA GLY A 415 22.97 -27.29 13.45
C GLY A 415 24.43 -26.97 13.79
N VAL A 416 24.91 -26.97 15.04
CA VAL A 416 24.35 -27.41 16.33
C VAL A 416 24.87 -26.51 17.48
N ILE A 417 23.99 -26.29 18.47
CA ILE A 417 24.18 -25.89 19.88
C ILE A 417 25.63 -25.65 20.38
N GLY A 418 25.92 -24.41 20.79
CA GLY A 418 26.59 -24.13 22.09
C GLY A 418 28.12 -24.12 22.18
N ARG A 419 28.74 -22.94 21.97
CA ARG A 419 29.94 -22.49 22.70
C ARG A 419 29.91 -20.98 22.96
N ARG A 420 30.12 -20.56 24.21
CA ARG A 420 30.37 -19.13 24.55
C ARG A 420 31.64 -18.65 23.81
N PRO A 421 31.63 -17.50 23.13
CA PRO A 421 32.86 -16.93 22.58
C PRO A 421 33.76 -16.44 23.73
N LYS A 422 34.98 -16.95 23.80
CA LYS A 422 36.05 -16.32 24.59
C LYS A 422 36.40 -14.99 23.93
N ALA A 423 36.63 -13.95 24.74
CA ALA A 423 37.05 -12.64 24.26
C ALA A 423 38.28 -12.75 23.34
N LYS A 424 38.15 -12.27 22.10
CA LYS A 424 39.30 -11.97 21.24
C LYS A 424 39.78 -10.55 21.55
N ALA A 425 41.09 -10.38 21.70
CA ALA A 425 41.69 -9.07 21.90
C ALA A 425 41.42 -8.14 20.70
N ALA A 426 41.28 -6.85 20.98
CA ALA A 426 41.00 -5.83 19.97
C ALA A 426 42.12 -5.79 18.91
N SER A 427 41.73 -5.82 17.64
CA SER A 427 42.63 -5.55 16.53
C SER A 427 42.93 -4.05 16.51
N THR A 428 44.19 -3.66 16.66
CA THR A 428 44.61 -2.26 16.52
C THR A 428 44.55 -1.82 15.06
N VAL A 429 43.40 -1.28 14.66
CA VAL A 429 43.19 -0.66 13.34
C VAL A 429 44.07 0.59 13.22
N HIS A 430 44.72 0.75 12.06
CA HIS A 430 45.63 1.86 11.82
C HIS A 430 44.88 3.20 11.72
N VAL A 431 45.34 4.16 12.53
CA VAL A 431 45.04 5.60 12.59
C VAL A 431 45.60 6.47 11.44
N PRO A 432 45.04 6.60 10.21
CA PRO A 432 45.64 7.48 9.20
C PRO A 432 45.64 8.96 9.62
N ASN A 433 46.74 9.66 9.37
CA ASN A 433 46.78 11.12 9.47
C ASN A 433 45.93 11.74 8.34
N LEU A 434 44.94 12.54 8.71
CA LEU A 434 44.12 13.30 7.77
C LEU A 434 44.81 14.59 7.35
N ARG A 435 44.55 15.05 6.12
CA ARG A 435 44.94 16.38 5.65
C ARG A 435 43.87 17.41 6.05
N ASP A 436 44.26 18.67 6.24
CA ASP A 436 43.33 19.75 6.60
C ASP A 436 42.18 19.89 5.58
N GLU A 437 42.47 19.71 4.29
CA GLU A 437 41.48 19.67 3.20
C GLU A 437 40.42 18.57 3.39
N GLU A 438 40.78 17.43 3.96
CA GLU A 438 39.88 16.29 4.17
C GLU A 438 39.02 16.47 5.42
N VAL A 439 39.54 17.16 6.45
CA VAL A 439 38.78 17.57 7.63
C VAL A 439 37.76 18.67 7.28
N ALA A 440 38.08 19.52 6.31
CA ALA A 440 37.22 20.60 5.82
C ALA A 440 36.20 20.16 4.75
N ASN A 441 36.31 18.96 4.17
CA ASN A 441 35.35 18.46 3.18
C ASN A 441 34.07 17.93 3.87
N PRO A 442 32.88 18.50 3.58
CA PRO A 442 31.61 17.98 4.09
C PRO A 442 31.35 16.50 3.74
N GLY A 443 31.71 16.09 2.53
CA GLY A 443 31.51 14.73 2.05
C GLY A 443 32.40 13.66 2.71
N ALA A 444 33.47 14.06 3.42
CA ALA A 444 34.57 13.15 3.76
C ALA A 444 34.16 11.89 4.54
N LEU A 445 33.24 12.02 5.51
CA LEU A 445 32.78 10.87 6.30
C LEU A 445 31.78 9.99 5.54
N LEU A 446 30.95 10.58 4.68
CA LEU A 446 30.06 9.86 3.77
C LEU A 446 30.86 9.04 2.74
N GLU A 447 31.87 9.67 2.12
CA GLU A 447 32.79 9.03 1.17
C GLU A 447 33.58 7.88 1.82
N ALA A 448 34.14 8.11 3.02
CA ALA A 448 34.88 7.09 3.76
C ALA A 448 33.98 5.90 4.15
N ALA A 449 32.75 6.17 4.60
CA ALA A 449 31.79 5.14 4.95
C ALA A 449 31.36 4.32 3.72
N ASP A 450 31.15 4.98 2.56
CA ASP A 450 30.76 4.30 1.33
C ASP A 450 31.89 3.42 0.75
N ALA A 451 33.12 3.91 0.82
CA ALA A 451 34.35 3.20 0.46
C ALA A 451 34.71 2.05 1.44
N ARG A 452 34.02 1.95 2.58
CA ARG A 452 34.28 0.99 3.67
C ARG A 452 35.65 1.20 4.34
N ASP A 453 36.16 2.42 4.32
CA ASP A 453 37.45 2.80 4.93
C ASP A 453 37.25 3.08 6.44
N GLU A 454 37.35 2.02 7.23
CA GLU A 454 37.20 2.07 8.69
C GLU A 454 38.22 3.01 9.35
N GLY A 455 39.48 2.98 8.89
CA GLY A 455 40.55 3.80 9.46
C GLY A 455 40.29 5.30 9.25
N ARG A 456 39.89 5.68 8.04
CA ARG A 456 39.51 7.07 7.70
C ARG A 456 38.24 7.51 8.43
N CYS A 457 37.24 6.63 8.57
CA CYS A 457 36.05 6.93 9.35
C CYS A 457 36.40 7.20 10.83
N ARG A 458 37.22 6.35 11.45
CA ARG A 458 37.69 6.55 12.84
C ARG A 458 38.50 7.84 12.98
N ALA A 459 39.40 8.12 12.03
CA ALA A 459 40.17 9.35 12.02
C ALA A 459 39.27 10.59 12.00
N LEU A 460 38.27 10.63 11.12
CA LEU A 460 37.36 11.77 10.96
C LEU A 460 36.48 11.98 12.20
N VAL A 461 35.88 10.91 12.73
CA VAL A 461 35.00 10.96 13.93
C VAL A 461 35.78 11.34 15.20
N GLN A 462 37.07 11.05 15.27
CA GLN A 462 37.93 11.43 16.41
C GLN A 462 38.59 12.81 16.23
N HIS A 463 38.52 13.43 15.05
CA HIS A 463 39.29 14.64 14.76
C HIS A 463 38.70 15.90 15.43
N PRO A 464 39.44 16.62 16.29
CA PRO A 464 38.90 17.74 17.07
C PRO A 464 38.29 18.90 16.24
N SER A 465 38.70 19.05 14.98
CA SER A 465 38.23 20.09 14.06
C SER A 465 37.18 19.62 13.05
N PHE A 466 36.83 18.33 13.01
CA PHE A 466 35.79 17.85 12.09
C PHE A 466 34.40 18.30 12.56
N ARG A 467 33.57 18.82 11.65
CA ARG A 467 32.23 19.36 11.96
C ARG A 467 31.09 18.75 11.12
N HIS A 468 31.43 17.95 10.12
CA HIS A 468 30.52 17.50 9.07
C HIS A 468 29.94 16.10 9.32
N ILE A 469 29.65 15.78 10.59
CA ILE A 469 29.14 14.45 10.97
C ILE A 469 27.66 14.24 10.61
N ASN A 470 26.90 15.33 10.49
CA ASN A 470 25.46 15.33 10.22
C ASN A 470 25.11 15.47 8.72
N GLU A 471 26.10 15.47 7.83
CA GLU A 471 25.87 15.61 6.40
C GLU A 471 25.03 14.45 5.84
N LYS A 472 24.20 14.76 4.84
CA LYS A 472 23.23 13.84 4.24
C LYS A 472 23.43 13.72 2.73
N LEU A 473 23.23 12.51 2.22
CA LEU A 473 23.03 12.28 0.79
C LEU A 473 21.68 12.86 0.34
N LYS A 474 21.52 13.03 -0.98
CA LYS A 474 20.27 13.51 -1.60
C LYS A 474 19.03 12.66 -1.30
N ASP A 475 19.22 11.44 -0.79
CA ASP A 475 18.18 10.49 -0.40
C ASP A 475 17.95 10.42 1.13
N GLY A 476 18.47 11.40 1.89
CA GLY A 476 18.28 11.53 3.34
C GLY A 476 19.28 10.75 4.20
N ARG A 477 20.08 9.84 3.61
CA ARG A 477 21.02 9.00 4.37
C ARG A 477 22.19 9.80 4.94
N THR A 478 22.39 9.69 6.25
CA THR A 478 23.58 10.18 6.96
C THR A 478 24.76 9.22 6.83
N ALA A 479 25.96 9.64 7.26
CA ALA A 479 27.12 8.75 7.35
C ALA A 479 26.86 7.46 8.14
N LEU A 480 26.05 7.53 9.21
CA LEU A 480 25.68 6.36 10.00
C LEU A 480 24.77 5.38 9.23
N HIS A 481 23.83 5.87 8.41
CA HIS A 481 23.06 5.03 7.49
C HIS A 481 23.98 4.30 6.50
N VAL A 482 24.92 5.03 5.90
CA VAL A 482 25.89 4.46 4.95
C VAL A 482 26.76 3.40 5.63
N ALA A 483 27.29 3.68 6.82
CA ALA A 483 28.12 2.74 7.58
C ALA A 483 27.40 1.42 7.88
N MET A 484 26.15 1.47 8.34
CA MET A 484 25.33 0.28 8.60
C MET A 484 24.98 -0.49 7.32
N LEU A 485 24.61 0.19 6.23
CA LEU A 485 24.34 -0.44 4.93
C LEU A 485 25.60 -1.12 4.35
N ARG A 486 26.76 -0.48 4.51
CA ARG A 486 28.06 -0.98 4.07
C ARG A 486 28.67 -2.01 5.02
N LYS A 487 27.98 -2.39 6.11
CA LYS A 487 28.41 -3.37 7.11
C LYS A 487 29.78 -3.03 7.73
N LEU A 488 29.99 -1.76 8.09
CA LEU A 488 31.13 -1.37 8.93
C LEU A 488 30.94 -1.91 10.37
N PRO A 489 32.02 -2.00 11.17
CA PRO A 489 31.94 -2.50 12.54
C PRO A 489 30.94 -1.74 13.41
N GLU A 490 30.28 -2.48 14.31
CA GLU A 490 29.27 -1.92 15.21
C GLU A 490 29.84 -0.85 16.14
N ASP A 491 31.08 -1.02 16.61
CA ASP A 491 31.73 -0.05 17.51
C ASP A 491 32.05 1.28 16.81
N LEU A 492 32.33 1.25 15.49
CA LEU A 492 32.44 2.46 14.67
C LEU A 492 31.07 3.11 14.45
N CYS A 493 30.03 2.32 14.19
CA CYS A 493 28.66 2.83 14.07
C CYS A 493 28.19 3.48 15.40
N LEU A 494 28.53 2.86 16.53
CA LEU A 494 28.30 3.38 17.87
C LEU A 494 29.08 4.68 18.13
N ALA A 495 30.35 4.74 17.71
CA ALA A 495 31.17 5.96 17.84
C ALA A 495 30.60 7.16 17.06
N ILE A 496 29.95 6.92 15.90
CA ILE A 496 29.21 7.96 15.17
C ILE A 496 27.93 8.33 15.91
N ALA A 497 27.11 7.35 16.34
CA ALA A 497 25.83 7.58 17.01
C ALA A 497 25.95 8.32 18.36
N THR A 498 27.04 8.08 19.08
CA THR A 498 27.35 8.67 20.40
C THR A 498 28.26 9.90 20.32
N HIS A 499 28.64 10.33 19.11
CA HIS A 499 29.46 11.53 18.96
C HIS A 499 28.70 12.78 19.43
N LYS A 500 29.37 13.62 20.23
CA LYS A 500 28.78 14.82 20.87
C LYS A 500 28.06 15.77 19.91
N ASP A 501 28.53 15.87 18.66
CA ASP A 501 27.99 16.78 17.66
C ASP A 501 26.95 16.09 16.74
N PHE A 502 26.66 14.80 16.95
CA PHE A 502 25.67 14.05 16.17
C PHE A 502 24.25 14.34 16.66
N ASN A 503 23.41 14.89 15.78
CA ASN A 503 22.03 15.32 16.08
C ASN A 503 20.99 14.76 15.10
N GLU A 504 21.39 13.87 14.19
CA GLU A 504 20.53 13.30 13.16
C GLU A 504 19.89 11.96 13.57
N THR A 505 19.56 11.80 14.86
CA THR A 505 18.99 10.60 15.47
C THR A 505 17.70 10.12 14.80
N ASN A 506 16.89 11.07 14.32
CA ASN A 506 15.61 10.80 13.66
C ASN A 506 15.69 10.96 12.13
N ALA A 507 16.89 11.00 11.54
CA ALA A 507 17.02 11.01 10.09
C ALA A 507 16.41 9.73 9.49
N VAL A 508 15.72 9.92 8.36
CA VAL A 508 15.02 8.87 7.62
C VAL A 508 15.44 8.94 6.16
N ASP A 509 15.72 7.78 5.55
CA ASP A 509 16.01 7.72 4.12
C ASP A 509 14.75 7.70 3.23
N THR A 510 14.94 7.82 1.92
CA THR A 510 13.85 7.72 0.93
C THR A 510 13.07 6.39 0.93
N PHE A 511 13.50 5.36 1.67
CA PHE A 511 12.79 4.09 1.85
C PHE A 511 12.06 3.99 3.19
N GLY A 512 12.15 5.00 4.05
CA GLY A 512 11.56 5.00 5.39
C GLY A 512 12.42 4.34 6.45
N TYR A 513 13.67 3.96 6.15
CA TYR A 513 14.58 3.46 7.19
C TYR A 513 14.99 4.61 8.09
N THR A 514 14.64 4.51 9.37
CA THR A 514 15.29 5.27 10.45
C THR A 514 16.58 4.56 10.86
N LEU A 515 17.43 5.26 11.62
CA LEU A 515 18.62 4.67 12.22
C LEU A 515 18.31 3.43 13.07
N LEU A 516 17.21 3.46 13.85
CA LEU A 516 16.82 2.33 14.69
C LEU A 516 16.35 1.12 13.86
N ILE A 517 15.52 1.34 12.84
CA ILE A 517 15.06 0.26 11.92
C ILE A 517 16.28 -0.37 11.24
N LEU A 518 17.19 0.45 10.73
CA LEU A 518 18.37 -0.02 10.03
C LEU A 518 19.35 -0.75 10.97
N ALA A 519 19.62 -0.24 12.17
CA ALA A 519 20.45 -0.90 13.18
C ALA A 519 19.87 -2.26 13.60
N ALA A 520 18.56 -2.33 13.86
CA ALA A 520 17.86 -3.56 14.18
C ALA A 520 17.99 -4.58 13.04
N SER A 521 17.81 -4.16 11.77
CA SER A 521 17.97 -5.01 10.58
C SER A 521 19.40 -5.52 10.33
N LYS A 522 20.39 -5.06 11.12
CA LYS A 522 21.80 -5.47 11.04
C LYS A 522 22.28 -6.21 12.29
N GLY A 523 21.40 -6.44 13.27
CA GLY A 523 21.76 -7.07 14.53
C GLY A 523 22.57 -6.17 15.48
N MET A 524 22.62 -4.86 15.24
CA MET A 524 23.49 -3.92 15.97
C MET A 524 22.84 -3.46 17.28
N SER A 525 22.80 -4.34 18.29
CA SER A 525 22.13 -4.08 19.57
C SER A 525 22.70 -2.87 20.33
N GLN A 526 24.01 -2.61 20.27
CA GLN A 526 24.61 -1.46 20.96
C GLN A 526 24.16 -0.14 20.32
N VAL A 527 24.10 -0.10 18.98
CA VAL A 527 23.61 1.08 18.24
C VAL A 527 22.11 1.28 18.47
N CYS A 528 21.31 0.21 18.48
CA CYS A 528 19.88 0.30 18.82
C CYS A 528 19.67 0.87 20.22
N ASN A 529 20.39 0.34 21.21
CA ASN A 529 20.31 0.81 22.58
C ASN A 529 20.73 2.28 22.71
N ALA A 530 21.82 2.68 22.07
CA ALA A 530 22.32 4.06 22.11
C ALA A 530 21.40 5.06 21.38
N VAL A 531 20.65 4.64 20.36
CA VAL A 531 19.60 5.47 19.73
C VAL A 531 18.39 5.59 20.66
N LEU A 532 17.98 4.49 21.32
CA LEU A 532 16.86 4.46 22.28
C LEU A 532 17.16 5.18 23.61
N ASP A 533 18.43 5.40 23.97
CA ASP A 533 18.83 6.15 25.18
C ASP A 533 18.85 7.67 24.98
N ARG A 534 18.52 8.18 23.80
CA ARG A 534 18.55 9.63 23.53
C ARG A 534 17.20 10.27 23.76
N ASP A 535 17.20 11.29 24.61
CA ASP A 535 16.03 12.16 24.87
C ASP A 535 15.49 12.84 23.60
N ASP A 536 16.29 12.92 22.53
CA ASP A 536 15.88 13.49 21.24
C ASP A 536 15.26 12.46 20.27
N PHE A 537 15.21 11.17 20.60
CA PHE A 537 14.67 10.13 19.74
C PHE A 537 13.14 9.98 19.88
N VAL A 538 12.43 10.08 18.74
CA VAL A 538 10.96 9.93 18.66
C VAL A 538 10.54 8.83 17.67
N GLY A 539 11.51 8.11 17.10
CA GLY A 539 11.30 7.19 15.98
C GLY A 539 10.88 5.77 16.35
N VAL A 540 10.49 5.49 17.61
CA VAL A 540 10.32 4.09 18.09
C VAL A 540 9.20 3.32 17.36
N ASN A 541 8.14 4.01 16.95
CA ASN A 541 7.03 3.45 16.17
C ASN A 541 7.15 3.70 14.65
N ALA A 542 8.30 4.22 14.20
CA ALA A 542 8.50 4.51 12.78
C ALA A 542 8.39 3.24 11.94
N GLN A 543 7.93 3.42 10.70
CA GLN A 543 7.68 2.36 9.74
C GLN A 543 8.47 2.64 8.47
N ASP A 544 9.11 1.62 7.94
CA ASP A 544 9.62 1.67 6.56
C ASP A 544 8.45 1.64 5.55
N LYS A 545 8.77 1.76 4.25
CA LYS A 545 7.77 1.72 3.17
C LYS A 545 6.94 0.42 3.08
N TRP A 546 7.31 -0.62 3.84
CA TRP A 546 6.63 -1.91 3.92
C TRP A 546 5.82 -2.08 5.22
N GLY A 547 5.75 -1.01 6.04
CA GLY A 547 5.04 -1.03 7.32
C GLY A 547 5.79 -1.74 8.44
N ALA A 548 7.05 -2.17 8.22
CA ALA A 548 7.82 -2.84 9.25
C ALA A 548 8.46 -1.81 10.20
N THR A 549 8.34 -2.10 11.49
CA THR A 549 8.92 -1.29 12.57
C THR A 549 10.26 -1.89 13.02
N ALA A 550 11.03 -1.12 13.80
CA ALA A 550 12.27 -1.63 14.39
C ALA A 550 12.05 -2.91 15.25
N LEU A 551 10.87 -3.07 15.86
CA LEU A 551 10.49 -4.28 16.59
C LEU A 551 10.39 -5.54 15.69
N HIS A 552 9.94 -5.40 14.44
CA HIS A 552 9.93 -6.52 13.48
C HIS A 552 11.35 -6.96 13.12
N TRP A 553 12.24 -5.99 12.87
CA TRP A 553 13.63 -6.26 12.52
C TRP A 553 14.45 -6.77 13.72
N ALA A 554 14.18 -6.30 14.94
CA ALA A 554 14.77 -6.82 16.17
C ALA A 554 14.30 -8.26 16.48
N ALA A 555 13.02 -8.55 16.23
CA ALA A 555 12.44 -9.89 16.33
C ALA A 555 13.08 -10.88 15.35
N ASP A 556 13.31 -10.46 14.08
CA ASP A 556 13.98 -11.26 13.05
C ASP A 556 15.44 -11.61 13.39
N GLN A 557 16.09 -10.79 14.23
CA GLN A 557 17.49 -10.93 14.65
C GLN A 557 17.66 -11.46 16.10
N ASP A 558 16.58 -11.91 16.77
CA ASP A 558 16.54 -12.38 18.17
C ASP A 558 17.09 -11.39 19.22
N LEU A 559 16.97 -10.07 18.95
CA LEU A 559 17.48 -9.00 19.83
C LEU A 559 16.54 -8.75 21.02
N ALA A 560 16.53 -9.69 21.97
CA ALA A 560 15.65 -9.69 23.13
C ALA A 560 15.75 -8.41 24.00
N ASP A 561 16.95 -7.91 24.25
CA ASP A 561 17.19 -6.68 25.03
C ASP A 561 16.62 -5.44 24.33
N VAL A 562 16.86 -5.33 23.02
CA VAL A 562 16.34 -4.22 22.19
C VAL A 562 14.81 -4.29 22.10
N CYS A 563 14.24 -5.50 22.01
CA CYS A 563 12.79 -5.69 22.06
C CYS A 563 12.21 -5.22 23.40
N GLU A 564 12.77 -5.64 24.54
CA GLU A 564 12.32 -5.25 25.89
C GLU A 564 12.34 -3.73 26.04
N LYS A 565 13.42 -3.09 25.58
CA LYS A 565 13.62 -1.64 25.65
C LYS A 565 12.65 -0.86 24.76
N MET A 566 12.38 -1.32 23.54
CA MET A 566 11.36 -0.70 22.67
C MET A 566 9.95 -0.88 23.26
N LEU A 567 9.61 -2.06 23.77
CA LEU A 567 8.32 -2.34 24.38
C LEU A 567 8.10 -1.58 25.70
N SER A 568 9.18 -1.20 26.38
CA SER A 568 9.17 -0.37 27.60
C SER A 568 9.33 1.13 27.32
N HIS A 569 9.47 1.55 26.06
CA HIS A 569 9.69 2.96 25.72
C HIS A 569 8.39 3.77 25.93
N PRO A 570 8.42 4.94 26.61
CA PRO A 570 7.19 5.68 26.95
C PRO A 570 6.31 6.06 25.75
N GLU A 571 6.93 6.30 24.58
CA GLU A 571 6.20 6.61 23.34
C GLU A 571 5.77 5.38 22.53
N PHE A 572 6.05 4.15 22.96
CA PHE A 572 5.69 2.95 22.20
C PHE A 572 4.17 2.69 22.23
N VAL A 573 3.55 2.46 21.06
CA VAL A 573 2.08 2.47 20.93
C VAL A 573 1.48 1.08 20.62
N GLU A 574 2.16 0.21 19.85
CA GLU A 574 1.52 -1.02 19.36
C GLU A 574 2.50 -2.16 19.03
N GLY A 575 2.49 -3.22 19.85
CA GLY A 575 3.30 -4.43 19.63
C GLY A 575 2.68 -5.48 18.70
N ASN A 576 1.37 -5.39 18.43
CA ASN A 576 0.62 -6.30 17.56
C ASN A 576 0.50 -5.83 16.10
N ARG A 577 1.19 -4.74 15.73
CA ARG A 577 1.23 -4.24 14.36
C ARG A 577 1.75 -5.33 13.42
N ARG A 578 1.07 -5.51 12.28
CA ARG A 578 1.49 -6.43 11.19
C ARG A 578 2.22 -5.64 10.11
N ALA A 579 3.25 -6.24 9.52
CA ALA A 579 4.06 -5.63 8.47
C ALA A 579 4.05 -6.47 7.18
N TRP A 580 3.82 -5.83 6.04
CA TRP A 580 3.84 -6.49 4.74
C TRP A 580 5.17 -6.21 4.02
N SER A 581 6.14 -7.10 4.21
CA SER A 581 7.42 -7.07 3.48
C SER A 581 7.74 -8.46 2.89
N PHE A 582 8.64 -8.49 1.91
CA PHE A 582 9.21 -9.74 1.37
C PHE A 582 9.87 -10.66 2.43
N ALA A 583 10.17 -10.14 3.63
CA ALA A 583 10.71 -10.93 4.74
C ALA A 583 9.62 -11.37 5.74
N PHE A 584 8.45 -10.71 5.76
CA PHE A 584 7.49 -10.80 6.86
C PHE A 584 6.07 -11.22 6.45
N GLU A 585 5.62 -11.13 5.19
CA GLU A 585 4.36 -11.77 4.75
C GLU A 585 3.12 -11.45 5.64
N ASP A 586 2.92 -10.18 6.04
CA ASP A 586 1.82 -9.76 6.93
C ASP A 586 1.91 -10.38 8.35
N LYS A 587 3.11 -10.59 8.87
CA LYS A 587 3.36 -11.09 10.25
C LYS A 587 3.47 -9.94 11.26
N THR A 588 3.03 -10.15 12.50
CA THR A 588 3.43 -9.30 13.62
C THR A 588 4.89 -9.55 14.01
N ALA A 589 5.51 -8.67 14.80
CA ALA A 589 6.85 -8.92 15.33
C ALA A 589 6.94 -10.24 16.13
N LEU A 590 5.88 -10.65 16.83
CA LEU A 590 5.83 -11.96 17.49
C LEU A 590 5.82 -13.11 16.48
N ASP A 591 5.00 -13.01 15.43
CA ASP A 591 4.92 -14.04 14.39
C ASP A 591 6.23 -14.15 13.60
N VAL A 592 6.93 -13.02 13.38
CA VAL A 592 8.29 -12.99 12.81
C VAL A 592 9.28 -13.74 13.71
N ALA A 593 9.31 -13.44 15.02
CA ALA A 593 10.19 -14.13 15.96
C ALA A 593 9.91 -15.65 16.01
N LEU A 594 8.64 -16.04 16.05
CA LEU A 594 8.23 -17.45 16.04
C LEU A 594 8.63 -18.15 14.72
N HIS A 595 8.36 -17.52 13.58
CA HIS A 595 8.70 -18.04 12.25
C HIS A 595 10.22 -18.19 12.03
N ARG A 596 11.02 -17.31 12.63
CA ARG A 596 12.49 -17.38 12.62
C ARG A 596 13.09 -18.27 13.70
N ASN A 597 12.28 -18.80 14.62
CA ASN A 597 12.71 -19.55 15.82
C ASN A 597 13.62 -18.70 16.76
N CYS A 598 13.40 -17.39 16.79
CA CYS A 598 14.04 -16.40 17.66
C CYS A 598 13.34 -16.41 19.03
N LYS A 599 13.77 -17.32 19.91
CA LYS A 599 13.06 -17.64 21.16
C LYS A 599 13.13 -16.50 22.17
N ALA A 600 14.28 -15.84 22.30
CA ALA A 600 14.48 -14.83 23.33
C ALA A 600 13.65 -13.57 23.03
N ALA A 601 13.63 -13.12 21.77
CA ALA A 601 12.74 -12.05 21.32
C ALA A 601 11.26 -12.47 21.39
N ALA A 602 10.91 -13.70 20.99
CA ALA A 602 9.52 -14.17 21.08
C ALA A 602 8.99 -14.18 22.53
N ASP A 603 9.81 -14.59 23.50
CA ASP A 603 9.43 -14.64 24.92
C ASP A 603 9.32 -13.23 25.53
N VAL A 604 10.20 -12.30 25.16
CA VAL A 604 10.11 -10.87 25.49
C VAL A 604 8.81 -10.25 24.95
N ILE A 605 8.56 -10.40 23.64
CA ILE A 605 7.39 -9.83 22.97
C ILE A 605 6.12 -10.46 23.54
N ARG A 606 6.11 -11.78 23.80
CA ARG A 606 4.96 -12.45 24.43
C ARG A 606 4.67 -11.92 25.84
N ARG A 607 5.66 -11.53 26.64
CA ARG A 607 5.42 -10.94 27.98
C ARG A 607 4.71 -9.57 27.91
N HIS A 608 5.02 -8.74 26.91
CA HIS A 608 4.49 -7.38 26.81
C HIS A 608 3.22 -7.29 25.96
N VAL A 609 3.08 -8.15 24.95
CA VAL A 609 2.02 -8.11 23.93
C VAL A 609 1.00 -9.25 24.14
N GLY A 610 1.27 -10.15 25.10
CA GLY A 610 0.57 -11.41 25.30
C GLY A 610 -0.74 -11.37 26.09
N PHE A 611 -1.56 -10.32 25.95
CA PHE A 611 -2.95 -10.35 26.42
C PHE A 611 -3.95 -10.50 25.26
N LYS A 612 -3.75 -11.56 24.46
CA LYS A 612 -4.65 -11.94 23.34
C LYS A 612 -5.88 -12.70 23.83
N GLY A 613 -6.65 -12.07 24.72
CA GLY A 613 -7.98 -12.52 25.11
C GLY A 613 -8.08 -13.78 25.97
N TRP A 614 -6.97 -14.36 26.43
CA TRP A 614 -6.95 -15.46 27.41
C TRP A 614 -5.61 -15.56 28.14
N GLY A 615 -5.59 -16.31 29.24
CA GLY A 615 -4.42 -16.55 30.11
C GLY A 615 -4.67 -17.68 31.11
N PHE A 616 -3.91 -17.72 32.19
CA PHE A 616 -4.07 -18.68 33.30
C PHE A 616 -4.06 -17.97 34.66
N ILE A 617 -4.79 -18.52 35.62
CA ILE A 617 -4.83 -18.11 37.03
C ILE A 617 -4.20 -19.24 37.86
N ASP A 618 -3.22 -18.93 38.71
CA ASP A 618 -2.73 -19.88 39.72
C ASP A 618 -3.79 -20.02 40.83
N TYR A 619 -4.35 -21.22 40.96
CA TYR A 619 -5.28 -21.58 42.02
C TYR A 619 -4.76 -22.80 42.77
N ASN A 620 -4.25 -22.58 43.99
CA ASN A 620 -3.65 -23.61 44.85
C ASN A 620 -2.49 -24.39 44.19
N GLY A 621 -1.71 -23.76 43.30
CA GLY A 621 -0.60 -24.40 42.58
C GLY A 621 -1.03 -25.15 41.31
N GLN A 622 -2.24 -24.90 40.81
CA GLN A 622 -2.74 -25.43 39.55
C GLN A 622 -3.17 -24.28 38.61
N ASP A 623 -2.71 -24.33 37.36
CA ASP A 623 -3.11 -23.39 36.31
C ASP A 623 -4.57 -23.61 35.90
N VAL A 624 -5.41 -22.60 36.12
CA VAL A 624 -6.82 -22.54 35.68
C VAL A 624 -6.93 -21.62 34.47
N PHE A 625 -7.46 -22.11 33.36
CA PHE A 625 -7.58 -21.33 32.11
C PHE A 625 -8.61 -20.20 32.26
N VAL A 626 -8.26 -18.96 31.89
CA VAL A 626 -9.17 -17.80 31.88
C VAL A 626 -9.25 -17.17 30.50
N HIS A 627 -10.42 -16.72 30.09
CA HIS A 627 -10.62 -16.01 28.82
C HIS A 627 -11.29 -14.65 29.06
N ILE A 628 -10.89 -13.60 28.33
CA ILE A 628 -11.30 -12.20 28.59
C ILE A 628 -12.81 -11.98 28.50
N ARG A 629 -13.49 -12.78 27.66
CA ARG A 629 -14.97 -12.80 27.55
C ARG A 629 -15.66 -13.30 28.82
N ASP A 630 -14.97 -14.07 29.64
CA ASP A 630 -15.46 -14.57 30.92
C ASP A 630 -15.09 -13.61 32.09
N CYS A 631 -14.38 -12.50 31.80
CA CYS A 631 -14.01 -11.46 32.78
C CYS A 631 -15.04 -10.31 32.82
N GLN A 632 -15.43 -9.92 34.03
CA GLN A 632 -16.36 -8.83 34.32
C GLN A 632 -15.58 -7.67 34.97
N GLY A 633 -15.68 -6.46 34.39
CA GLY A 633 -14.89 -5.30 34.83
C GLY A 633 -13.51 -5.22 34.15
N GLY A 634 -12.51 -4.69 34.85
CA GLY A 634 -11.15 -4.52 34.34
C GLY A 634 -10.48 -5.84 33.92
N GLN A 635 -9.44 -5.73 33.08
CA GLN A 635 -8.73 -6.87 32.55
C GLN A 635 -7.75 -7.42 33.60
N PRO A 636 -7.65 -8.74 33.80
CA PRO A 636 -6.65 -9.31 34.71
C PRO A 636 -5.21 -8.96 34.29
N ALA A 637 -4.38 -8.59 35.25
CA ALA A 637 -2.94 -8.40 35.11
C ALA A 637 -2.17 -9.38 36.01
N PRO A 638 -0.89 -9.69 35.70
CA PRO A 638 -0.05 -10.51 36.58
C PRO A 638 0.09 -9.87 37.97
N GLY A 639 -0.40 -10.55 39.01
CA GLY A 639 -0.42 -10.06 40.38
C GLY A 639 -1.80 -9.61 40.90
N ASP A 640 -2.82 -9.52 40.04
CA ASP A 640 -4.19 -9.25 40.48
C ASP A 640 -4.77 -10.39 41.32
N MET A 641 -5.52 -10.04 42.36
CA MET A 641 -6.32 -11.00 43.13
C MET A 641 -7.70 -11.15 42.50
N LEU A 642 -7.94 -12.30 41.87
CA LEU A 642 -9.15 -12.57 41.09
C LEU A 642 -10.14 -13.44 41.87
N THR A 643 -11.44 -13.17 41.72
CA THR A 643 -12.53 -14.07 42.15
C THR A 643 -13.23 -14.62 40.90
N PHE A 644 -13.51 -15.93 40.86
CA PHE A 644 -14.07 -16.59 39.69
C PHE A 644 -14.78 -17.90 40.07
N ASP A 645 -15.70 -18.33 39.19
CA ASP A 645 -16.31 -19.66 39.24
C ASP A 645 -15.40 -20.69 38.54
N LEU A 646 -15.18 -21.83 39.18
CA LEU A 646 -14.37 -22.93 38.63
C LEU A 646 -15.26 -23.93 37.88
N GLU A 647 -14.97 -24.15 36.59
CA GLU A 647 -15.69 -25.09 35.72
C GLU A 647 -14.72 -26.12 35.13
N GLU A 648 -15.07 -27.41 35.14
CA GLU A 648 -14.26 -28.44 34.49
C GLU A 648 -14.54 -28.48 32.97
N SER A 649 -13.52 -28.17 32.17
CA SER A 649 -13.63 -28.08 30.70
C SER A 649 -13.34 -29.40 29.98
N GLN A 650 -12.46 -30.21 30.59
CA GLN A 650 -12.08 -31.57 30.21
C GLN A 650 -11.64 -32.27 31.50
N PRO A 651 -11.65 -33.61 31.59
CA PRO A 651 -11.20 -34.34 32.78
C PRO A 651 -9.81 -33.87 33.26
N GLY A 652 -9.76 -33.26 34.46
CA GLY A 652 -8.55 -32.71 35.07
C GLY A 652 -8.10 -31.32 34.56
N LYS A 653 -8.90 -30.62 33.74
CA LYS A 653 -8.59 -29.25 33.25
C LYS A 653 -9.70 -28.26 33.58
N PHE A 654 -9.38 -27.32 34.46
CA PHE A 654 -10.32 -26.30 34.91
C PHE A 654 -10.23 -25.00 34.11
N LYS A 655 -11.38 -24.36 33.96
CA LYS A 655 -11.59 -23.03 33.39
C LYS A 655 -12.22 -22.11 34.44
N ALA A 656 -11.84 -20.85 34.43
CA ALA A 656 -12.45 -19.78 35.19
C ALA A 656 -13.60 -19.11 34.40
N LYS A 657 -14.73 -18.89 35.07
CA LYS A 657 -15.87 -18.09 34.60
C LYS A 657 -16.18 -16.94 35.57
N ASN A 658 -16.91 -15.93 35.11
CA ASN A 658 -17.36 -14.79 35.92
C ASN A 658 -16.21 -14.11 36.69
N VAL A 659 -15.06 -13.94 36.04
CA VAL A 659 -13.82 -13.49 36.67
C VAL A 659 -13.88 -12.00 36.97
N VAL A 660 -13.77 -11.62 38.23
CA VAL A 660 -13.73 -10.22 38.71
C VAL A 660 -12.43 -9.93 39.45
N GLY A 661 -12.03 -8.66 39.50
CA GLY A 661 -10.83 -8.19 40.23
C GLY A 661 -9.66 -7.76 39.34
N GLY A 662 -9.81 -7.78 38.01
CA GLY A 662 -8.77 -7.31 37.09
C GLY A 662 -8.59 -5.79 37.12
N THR A 663 -7.34 -5.32 37.12
CA THR A 663 -6.99 -3.89 37.28
C THR A 663 -6.57 -3.17 35.99
N ALA A 664 -6.27 -3.90 34.91
CA ALA A 664 -5.82 -3.29 33.66
C ALA A 664 -6.98 -2.72 32.80
N GLU A 665 -6.67 -1.69 32.00
CA GLU A 665 -7.62 -1.10 31.05
C GLU A 665 -8.00 -2.10 29.94
N ARG A 666 -9.26 -2.05 29.50
CA ARG A 666 -9.75 -2.92 28.41
C ARG A 666 -9.32 -2.37 27.05
N ASP A 667 -8.49 -3.13 26.35
CA ASP A 667 -8.07 -2.82 24.97
C ASP A 667 -9.26 -2.97 23.98
N GLN A 668 -9.78 -1.85 23.51
CA GLN A 668 -11.03 -1.78 22.72
C GLN A 668 -10.88 -2.32 21.29
N ASP A 669 -9.66 -2.39 20.74
CA ASP A 669 -9.43 -2.83 19.36
C ASP A 669 -9.38 -4.36 19.21
N SER A 670 -9.52 -5.13 20.30
CA SER A 670 -9.56 -6.60 20.29
C SER A 670 -10.94 -7.22 19.97
N MET A 671 -12.00 -6.42 19.73
CA MET A 671 -13.34 -6.91 19.41
C MET A 671 -14.04 -6.24 18.22
N MET A 672 -13.86 -6.82 17.03
CA MET A 672 -14.96 -6.93 16.06
C MET A 672 -16.04 -7.87 16.65
N GLY A 673 -16.88 -7.34 17.56
CA GLY A 673 -17.89 -8.17 18.23
C GLY A 673 -18.71 -7.51 19.34
N LYS A 674 -19.74 -6.75 18.94
CA LYS A 674 -20.86 -6.24 19.78
C LYS A 674 -20.46 -5.30 20.94
N ALA A 675 -20.75 -4.02 20.76
CA ALA A 675 -20.77 -3.05 21.86
C ALA A 675 -21.74 -3.48 22.98
N THR A 676 -21.27 -3.43 24.23
CA THR A 676 -22.14 -3.35 25.42
C THR A 676 -22.70 -1.93 25.53
N PRO A 677 -23.96 -1.72 25.96
CA PRO A 677 -24.55 -0.39 26.00
C PRO A 677 -23.87 0.51 27.04
N VAL A 678 -23.52 1.74 26.66
CA VAL A 678 -23.20 2.80 27.61
C VAL A 678 -24.51 3.19 28.32
N GLN A 679 -24.46 3.32 29.64
CA GLN A 679 -25.61 3.70 30.45
C GLN A 679 -25.90 5.19 30.25
N GLY A 680 -26.89 5.50 29.40
CA GLY A 680 -27.26 6.88 29.08
C GLY A 680 -27.88 7.64 30.25
N THR A 681 -27.85 8.97 30.13
CA THR A 681 -28.35 9.93 31.13
C THR A 681 -29.88 9.96 31.27
N GLY A 682 -30.63 9.48 30.27
CA GLY A 682 -32.10 9.51 30.26
C GLY A 682 -32.68 10.93 30.26
N ALA A 683 -32.05 11.87 29.53
CA ALA A 683 -32.34 13.30 29.58
C ALA A 683 -33.75 13.69 29.09
N HIS A 684 -34.41 12.85 28.30
CA HIS A 684 -35.74 13.06 27.74
C HIS A 684 -36.72 11.98 28.22
N THR A 685 -38.02 12.22 28.07
CA THR A 685 -39.09 11.26 28.40
C THR A 685 -40.15 11.28 27.31
N GLY A 686 -40.73 10.12 26.99
CA GLY A 686 -41.78 9.99 25.97
C GLY A 686 -42.49 8.65 26.05
N THR A 687 -43.55 8.51 25.24
CA THR A 687 -44.43 7.32 25.27
C THR A 687 -44.22 6.49 24.01
N VAL A 688 -44.06 5.18 24.16
CA VAL A 688 -43.77 4.27 23.04
C VAL A 688 -45.00 4.12 22.16
N LYS A 689 -44.93 4.63 20.92
CA LYS A 689 -46.03 4.65 19.95
C LYS A 689 -46.21 3.29 19.28
N SER A 690 -45.10 2.62 18.98
CA SER A 690 -45.08 1.24 18.50
C SER A 690 -43.68 0.64 18.70
N PHE A 691 -43.59 -0.65 18.97
CA PHE A 691 -42.31 -1.37 18.99
C PHE A 691 -42.52 -2.81 18.51
N ASN A 692 -41.63 -3.29 17.65
CA ASN A 692 -41.68 -4.65 17.09
C ASN A 692 -40.42 -5.40 17.50
N ALA A 693 -40.54 -6.24 18.53
CA ALA A 693 -39.42 -7.01 19.07
C ALA A 693 -38.76 -7.94 18.03
N THR A 694 -39.52 -8.51 17.10
CA THR A 694 -39.01 -9.39 16.03
C THR A 694 -38.21 -8.64 14.97
N LYS A 695 -38.65 -7.43 14.59
CA LYS A 695 -37.92 -6.55 13.66
C LYS A 695 -36.83 -5.72 14.35
N GLY A 696 -36.83 -5.68 15.68
CA GLY A 696 -35.82 -5.01 16.49
C GLY A 696 -35.93 -3.48 16.53
N PHE A 697 -37.07 -2.86 16.19
CA PHE A 697 -37.21 -1.40 16.24
C PHE A 697 -38.64 -0.91 16.54
N GLY A 698 -38.75 0.39 16.84
CA GLY A 698 -40.00 1.08 17.08
C GLY A 698 -39.86 2.61 17.07
N PHE A 699 -40.90 3.29 17.54
CA PHE A 699 -41.01 4.75 17.59
C PHE A 699 -41.57 5.21 18.95
N ILE A 700 -41.04 6.32 19.45
CA ILE A 700 -41.46 6.99 20.68
C ILE A 700 -42.07 8.35 20.32
N CYS A 701 -43.24 8.65 20.85
CA CYS A 701 -43.86 9.96 20.71
C CYS A 701 -43.40 10.88 21.86
N ILE A 702 -43.00 12.11 21.51
CA ILE A 702 -42.75 13.20 22.45
C ILE A 702 -43.89 14.21 22.28
N GLU A 703 -44.46 14.68 23.38
CA GLU A 703 -45.53 15.68 23.34
C GLU A 703 -45.00 17.01 22.75
N GLY A 704 -45.48 17.38 21.56
CA GLY A 704 -45.09 18.60 20.86
C GLY A 704 -43.87 18.50 19.93
N ALA A 705 -43.34 17.30 19.66
CA ALA A 705 -42.23 17.09 18.70
C ALA A 705 -42.47 15.85 17.80
N ASP A 706 -41.59 15.67 16.81
CA ASP A 706 -41.65 14.52 15.89
C ASP A 706 -41.38 13.17 16.61
N ASP A 707 -41.91 12.07 16.06
CA ASP A 707 -41.68 10.72 16.59
C ASP A 707 -40.18 10.34 16.49
N VAL A 708 -39.60 9.86 17.58
CA VAL A 708 -38.18 9.47 17.65
C VAL A 708 -38.02 7.97 17.41
N PHE A 709 -37.04 7.59 16.59
CA PHE A 709 -36.77 6.18 16.26
C PHE A 709 -35.94 5.48 17.36
N VAL A 710 -36.34 4.27 17.73
CA VAL A 710 -35.61 3.44 18.70
C VAL A 710 -35.34 2.03 18.15
N HIS A 711 -34.12 1.53 18.37
CA HIS A 711 -33.72 0.18 17.99
C HIS A 711 -33.44 -0.68 19.23
N THR A 712 -33.67 -1.98 19.14
CA THR A 712 -33.49 -2.95 20.25
C THR A 712 -32.06 -2.96 20.82
N LYS A 713 -31.06 -2.59 20.00
CA LYS A 713 -29.65 -2.44 20.41
C LYS A 713 -29.39 -1.20 21.29
N SER A 714 -30.29 -0.23 21.29
CA SER A 714 -30.23 0.99 22.12
C SER A 714 -31.10 0.89 23.38
N CYS A 715 -31.79 -0.22 23.59
CA CYS A 715 -32.62 -0.45 24.77
C CYS A 715 -31.74 -0.94 25.94
N VAL A 716 -31.90 -0.35 27.13
CA VAL A 716 -31.12 -0.71 28.32
C VAL A 716 -32.06 -1.36 29.33
N GLY A 717 -32.01 -2.69 29.41
CA GLY A 717 -32.92 -3.50 30.25
C GLY A 717 -33.97 -4.25 29.42
N THR A 718 -35.21 -4.27 29.91
CA THR A 718 -36.34 -4.93 29.22
C THR A 718 -36.77 -4.16 27.97
N LEU A 719 -37.20 -4.89 26.94
CA LEU A 719 -37.70 -4.28 25.71
C LEU A 719 -39.06 -3.57 25.95
N PRO A 720 -39.28 -2.40 25.33
CA PRO A 720 -40.50 -1.63 25.48
C PRO A 720 -41.70 -2.25 24.74
N ASN A 721 -42.90 -2.02 25.26
CA ASN A 721 -44.17 -2.28 24.61
C ASN A 721 -44.84 -0.97 24.17
N ALA A 722 -45.79 -1.04 23.24
CA ALA A 722 -46.57 0.13 22.85
C ALA A 722 -47.45 0.59 24.02
N GLY A 723 -47.33 1.87 24.40
CA GLY A 723 -47.96 2.47 25.58
C GLY A 723 -47.00 2.74 26.76
N ASP A 724 -45.81 2.13 26.78
CA ASP A 724 -44.85 2.32 27.88
C ASP A 724 -44.31 3.75 27.91
N VAL A 725 -44.11 4.30 29.12
CA VAL A 725 -43.40 5.58 29.33
C VAL A 725 -41.92 5.30 29.61
N VAL A 726 -41.05 5.94 28.84
CA VAL A 726 -39.61 5.64 28.86
C VAL A 726 -38.76 6.91 28.92
N LYS A 727 -37.57 6.78 29.50
CA LYS A 727 -36.53 7.82 29.48
C LYS A 727 -35.46 7.50 28.45
N PHE A 728 -34.95 8.51 27.75
CA PHE A 728 -33.96 8.30 26.69
C PHE A 728 -33.08 9.53 26.40
N ASP A 729 -31.97 9.28 25.71
CA ASP A 729 -31.06 10.29 25.18
C ASP A 729 -31.12 10.31 23.64
N MET A 730 -31.10 11.51 23.04
CA MET A 730 -31.20 11.71 21.60
C MET A 730 -29.83 11.96 20.97
N GLU A 731 -29.56 11.33 19.83
CA GLU A 731 -28.38 11.55 18.99
C GLU A 731 -28.75 11.76 17.50
N PRO A 732 -27.91 12.46 16.72
CA PRO A 732 -28.11 12.60 15.27
C PRO A 732 -27.96 11.24 14.56
N SER A 733 -28.96 10.83 13.77
CA SER A 733 -28.86 9.62 12.95
C SER A 733 -27.81 9.80 11.82
N PRO A 734 -26.88 8.86 11.61
CA PRO A 734 -25.97 8.88 10.47
C PRO A 734 -26.65 8.55 9.13
N ASN A 735 -27.89 8.03 9.15
CA ASN A 735 -28.63 7.61 7.97
C ASN A 735 -29.84 8.52 7.71
N ARG A 736 -29.77 9.37 6.67
CA ARG A 736 -30.97 9.93 6.02
C ARG A 736 -31.54 8.90 5.05
N LEU A 737 -32.68 8.31 5.39
CA LEU A 737 -33.49 7.53 4.44
C LEU A 737 -34.52 8.42 3.72
N HIS A 738 -35.00 7.95 2.57
CA HIS A 738 -35.77 8.73 1.60
C HIS A 738 -37.21 9.08 2.08
N SER A 739 -37.34 10.11 2.91
CA SER A 739 -38.51 11.00 2.99
C SER A 739 -38.13 12.22 3.84
N GLY A 740 -38.79 13.37 3.64
CA GLY A 740 -38.36 14.67 4.18
C GLY A 740 -38.54 14.90 5.69
N ALA A 741 -38.35 13.88 6.54
CA ALA A 741 -38.45 13.97 8.00
C ALA A 741 -37.08 13.77 8.67
N LEU A 742 -36.78 14.60 9.68
CA LEU A 742 -35.56 14.52 10.49
C LEU A 742 -35.75 13.49 11.62
N PHE A 743 -35.40 12.23 11.37
CA PHE A 743 -35.37 11.21 12.43
C PHE A 743 -34.05 11.25 13.21
N LEU A 744 -34.13 11.67 14.48
CA LEU A 744 -33.06 11.45 15.45
C LEU A 744 -33.06 10.00 15.95
N GLY A 745 -31.88 9.47 16.24
CA GLY A 745 -31.69 8.15 16.84
C GLY A 745 -31.55 8.23 18.35
N ILE A 746 -31.70 7.10 19.03
CA ILE A 746 -31.58 6.99 20.49
C ILE A 746 -30.42 6.08 20.88
N VAL A 747 -29.69 6.45 21.94
CA VAL A 747 -28.55 5.66 22.47
C VAL A 747 -28.84 4.95 23.80
N ALA A 748 -29.85 5.38 24.57
CA ALA A 748 -30.32 4.63 25.73
C ALA A 748 -31.83 4.77 25.89
N MET A 749 -32.51 3.70 26.31
CA MET A 749 -33.92 3.70 26.67
C MET A 749 -34.11 2.94 27.98
N LEU A 750 -34.62 3.62 29.00
CA LEU A 750 -34.90 3.10 30.34
C LEU A 750 -36.41 3.05 30.54
N ALA A 751 -36.97 1.83 30.62
CA ALA A 751 -38.36 1.62 30.96
C ALA A 751 -38.59 1.96 32.44
N VAL A 752 -39.42 2.96 32.72
CA VAL A 752 -39.84 3.27 34.10
C VAL A 752 -41.12 2.49 34.36
N GLY A 753 -41.00 1.35 35.03
CA GLY A 753 -42.15 0.53 35.39
C GLY A 753 -43.10 1.27 36.33
N VAL A 754 -44.40 1.09 36.07
CA VAL A 754 -45.51 1.28 37.03
C VAL A 754 -46.17 -0.07 37.21
#